data_AF-A0A7X8EX87-F1
#
_entry.id   AF-A0A7X8EX87-F1
#
_cell.length_a   1.000
_cell.length_b   1.000
_cell.length_c   1.000
_cell.angle_alpha   90.00
_cell.angle_beta   90.00
_cell.angle_gamma   90.00
#
_symmetry.space_group_name_H-M   'P 1'
#
loop_
_entity.id
_entity.type
_entity.pdbx_description
1 polymer ?
#
loop_
_entity_poly.entity_id
_entity_poly.type
_entity_poly.pdbx_seq_one_letter_code
_entity_poly.pdbx_strand_id
1 'polypeptide(L)'
;MKRLIILIVLFIAVFVGKSQGVNVALSGTSQEGNQAIIDFLEENFDVTVTFGDYSNPANLPADTEVLVIGRVLGSWAYANADNSAIFNALTIPVVCLTSYVARPDDGRWGWHSGPTAGFYSLSGDETVVTEAGAGIFGTVGPVDWWNDASWSFSAAGTGSVGDGQILATSPTGDIVVAYWKAGDQSGTGVVFGSDRLLFNVPDQGSGNPVDLPNTPEGIQAFFDALSLIFGPGYGPYDPLVTPENPDGSVGRIVKVSEDPVVWEVQDVFLNFKAPPDIDKERGYPVNPDIAGHYIYLQTGAPEDPNLYLYDYVMQVHAEDPYQTNPEISYGPLSSTLLKQATTYQWQIECAVNDGTGNPLEPGDPNNILGPVWSFKTASAIPAIITSPVHTLTDASGNATLTIETGLVANHYRWFKVVGQQDTAENEEIDDIMLTDSGIFSGTTTKTLFITGAASDGSDDARVYAIAYNGDPEGGGVPSAPSAAAWFWYPRLVNHYPFETTYEVEEVTITPDIVSGYDAMLLSNDTGQDIPVLAAGMPELEGDFALKFDNPRGTDPNVADAQYAQVSEGWAGGYKDITISAWVYSSGGSNWNRILDFGNDTNNYMFLCVNPGSVNRQVRFAVKVAGNEQSVSSAAEALPDNTWVHVAATLTGTTGRIYINGELAGTNTSMTLDPVSYGPSVNNWIARSQWGAGDGYFNGMLDDLKIYNYARTTEQIAQDYLGIQGGWVCNYELYDLPYDFNGDCTVSLADFAEIAATWLDSYRIYPD
;
A
#
# COMPACT_ATOMS: atom_id res chain seq x y z
N MET A 1 -28.10 19.32 2.40
CA MET A 1 -29.51 18.85 2.39
C MET A 1 -29.45 17.32 2.41
N LYS A 2 -30.09 16.65 3.39
CA LYS A 2 -29.95 15.24 3.87
C LYS A 2 -28.66 15.03 4.71
N ARG A 3 -28.60 14.77 6.03
CA ARG A 3 -29.47 14.24 7.12
C ARG A 3 -29.92 12.77 6.96
N LEU A 4 -29.27 11.87 7.72
CA LEU A 4 -29.72 10.54 8.19
C LEU A 4 -28.76 10.13 9.36
N ILE A 5 -29.10 10.23 10.66
CA ILE A 5 -29.77 9.24 11.57
C ILE A 5 -29.17 7.82 11.40
N ILE A 6 -28.49 7.19 12.38
CA ILE A 6 -28.96 6.35 13.53
C ILE A 6 -27.64 5.81 14.19
N LEU A 7 -27.38 5.75 15.51
CA LEU A 7 -27.89 4.74 16.45
C LEU A 7 -27.61 5.14 17.91
N ILE A 8 -28.66 5.12 18.72
CA ILE A 8 -28.66 5.05 20.19
C ILE A 8 -28.57 3.57 20.58
N VAL A 9 -27.68 3.20 21.48
CA VAL A 9 -27.86 2.00 22.32
C VAL A 9 -27.57 2.34 23.78
N LEU A 10 -28.66 2.33 24.55
CA LEU A 10 -28.70 2.19 26.01
C LEU A 10 -27.95 0.92 26.43
N PHE A 11 -27.17 0.97 27.52
CA PHE A 11 -27.16 -0.11 28.49
C PHE A 11 -27.51 0.41 29.87
N ILE A 12 -28.72 0.04 30.30
CA ILE A 12 -29.15 0.04 31.69
C ILE A 12 -28.66 -1.28 32.29
N ALA A 13 -27.78 -1.22 33.27
CA ALA A 13 -27.65 -2.27 34.29
C ALA A 13 -28.07 -1.65 35.63
N VAL A 14 -29.29 -1.98 36.07
CA VAL A 14 -29.73 -1.72 37.45
C VAL A 14 -29.09 -2.78 38.34
N PHE A 15 -28.14 -2.39 39.17
CA PHE A 15 -27.89 -3.05 40.45
C PHE A 15 -28.07 -2.01 41.57
N VAL A 16 -29.07 -2.26 42.42
CA VAL A 16 -29.34 -1.49 43.63
C VAL A 16 -28.44 -2.04 44.73
N GLY A 17 -27.50 -1.19 45.16
CA GLY A 17 -26.65 -1.43 46.33
C GLY A 17 -25.48 -0.47 46.36
N LYS A 18 -25.73 0.84 46.47
CA LYS A 18 -24.65 1.84 46.63
C LYS A 18 -23.89 1.57 47.94
N SER A 19 -22.70 0.99 47.84
CA SER A 19 -21.59 1.28 48.74
C SER A 19 -21.30 2.79 48.71
N GLN A 20 -20.72 3.34 49.77
CA GLN A 20 -20.37 4.76 49.76
C GLN A 20 -19.16 4.96 48.84
N GLY A 21 -19.42 5.39 47.61
CA GLY A 21 -18.37 5.77 46.66
C GLY A 21 -17.52 6.93 47.17
N VAL A 22 -16.34 7.10 46.60
CA VAL A 22 -15.36 8.12 47.01
C VAL A 22 -15.96 9.52 46.86
N ASN A 23 -15.89 10.34 47.90
CA ASN A 23 -16.42 11.70 47.87
C ASN A 23 -15.45 12.64 47.15
N VAL A 24 -15.83 13.05 45.94
CA VAL A 24 -15.03 13.94 45.09
C VAL A 24 -15.54 15.36 45.18
N ALA A 25 -14.69 16.30 45.59
CA ALA A 25 -14.98 17.72 45.42
C ALA A 25 -14.46 18.17 44.05
N LEU A 26 -15.36 18.50 43.12
CA LEU A 26 -14.98 19.02 41.81
C LEU A 26 -15.06 20.55 41.81
N SER A 27 -13.90 21.19 41.71
CA SER A 27 -13.76 22.63 41.77
C SER A 27 -13.90 23.28 40.39
N GLY A 28 -14.80 24.24 40.26
CA GLY A 28 -15.18 24.85 38.97
C GLY A 28 -15.86 26.21 39.13
N THR A 29 -15.87 27.03 38.07
CA THR A 29 -16.71 28.26 38.03
C THR A 29 -18.03 28.05 37.27
N SER A 30 -18.16 26.94 36.56
CA SER A 30 -19.37 26.51 35.84
C SER A 30 -19.52 24.99 35.94
N GLN A 31 -20.65 24.51 36.47
CA GLN A 31 -20.94 23.07 36.53
C GLN A 31 -21.20 22.52 35.13
N GLU A 32 -22.04 23.21 34.35
CA GLU A 32 -22.36 22.84 32.97
C GLU A 32 -21.09 22.72 32.11
N GLY A 33 -20.12 23.62 32.30
CA GLY A 33 -18.85 23.57 31.58
C GLY A 33 -17.94 22.40 31.96
N ASN A 34 -18.12 21.80 33.14
CA ASN A 34 -17.37 20.62 33.59
C ASN A 34 -18.22 19.35 33.60
N GLN A 35 -19.44 19.37 33.04
CA GLN A 35 -20.37 18.25 33.16
C GLN A 35 -19.80 16.96 32.56
N ALA A 36 -19.07 17.04 31.44
CA ALA A 36 -18.41 15.88 30.85
C ALA A 36 -17.40 15.20 31.81
N ILE A 37 -16.71 15.96 32.65
CA ILE A 37 -15.82 15.39 33.68
C ILE A 37 -16.64 14.70 34.76
N ILE A 38 -17.75 15.32 35.20
CA ILE A 38 -18.64 14.74 36.22
C ILE A 38 -19.20 13.41 35.72
N ASP A 39 -19.77 13.42 34.52
CA ASP A 39 -20.35 12.24 33.88
C ASP A 39 -19.28 11.14 33.74
N PHE A 40 -18.10 11.47 33.22
CA PHE A 40 -17.01 10.51 33.09
C PHE A 40 -16.61 9.89 34.45
N LEU A 41 -16.47 10.72 35.49
CA LEU A 41 -16.10 10.23 36.81
C LEU A 41 -17.16 9.30 37.41
N GLU A 42 -18.44 9.70 37.35
CA GLU A 42 -19.56 8.92 37.89
C GLU A 42 -19.85 7.63 37.08
N GLU A 43 -19.55 7.63 35.78
CA GLU A 43 -19.72 6.47 34.91
C GLU A 43 -18.61 5.43 35.06
N ASN A 44 -17.38 5.87 35.31
CA ASN A 44 -16.19 5.03 35.25
C ASN A 44 -15.59 4.70 36.62
N PHE A 45 -15.96 5.43 37.67
CA PHE A 45 -15.46 5.24 39.03
C PHE A 45 -16.63 5.26 40.03
N ASP A 46 -16.58 4.45 41.10
CA ASP A 46 -17.57 4.49 42.17
C ASP A 46 -17.34 5.73 43.05
N VAL A 47 -17.84 6.88 42.58
CA VAL A 47 -17.64 8.19 43.19
C VAL A 47 -18.94 8.94 43.43
N THR A 48 -18.92 9.90 44.34
CA THR A 48 -19.97 10.91 44.51
C THR A 48 -19.36 12.29 44.30
N VAL A 49 -19.80 13.03 43.27
CA VAL A 49 -19.21 14.32 42.93
C VAL A 49 -19.99 15.49 43.53
N THR A 50 -19.32 16.31 44.33
CA THR A 50 -19.82 17.59 44.83
C THR A 50 -19.15 18.74 44.09
N PHE A 51 -19.93 19.47 43.29
CA PHE A 51 -19.44 20.62 42.53
C PHE A 51 -19.45 21.91 43.36
N GLY A 52 -18.39 22.72 43.27
CA GLY A 52 -18.34 24.04 43.89
C GLY A 52 -17.12 24.87 43.50
N ASP A 53 -17.00 26.09 44.05
CA ASP A 53 -15.77 26.89 43.95
C ASP A 53 -14.93 26.69 45.22
N TYR A 54 -13.90 25.85 45.10
CA TYR A 54 -12.98 25.51 46.17
C TYR A 54 -11.62 26.19 46.00
N SER A 55 -11.55 27.33 45.31
CA SER A 55 -10.34 28.17 45.20
C SER A 55 -9.77 28.64 46.55
N ASN A 56 -10.59 28.59 47.60
CA ASN A 56 -10.16 28.63 48.99
C ASN A 56 -10.31 27.22 49.61
N PRO A 57 -9.20 26.54 49.98
CA PRO A 57 -9.24 25.20 50.58
C PRO A 57 -10.11 25.10 51.83
N ALA A 58 -10.31 26.20 52.55
CA ALA A 58 -11.16 26.23 53.74
C ALA A 58 -12.65 25.96 53.45
N ASN A 59 -13.07 26.03 52.18
CA ASN A 59 -14.44 25.78 51.74
C ASN A 59 -14.69 24.33 51.28
N LEU A 60 -13.67 23.46 51.29
CA LEU A 60 -13.84 22.06 50.91
C LEU A 60 -14.84 21.36 51.86
N PRO A 61 -15.77 20.53 51.34
CA PRO A 61 -16.60 19.67 52.17
C PRO A 61 -15.73 18.82 53.09
N ALA A 62 -16.14 18.67 54.34
CA ALA A 62 -15.34 18.01 55.37
C ALA A 62 -15.09 16.51 55.11
N ASP A 63 -15.93 15.91 54.26
CA ASP A 63 -15.90 14.52 53.81
C ASP A 63 -15.20 14.33 52.46
N THR A 64 -14.59 15.38 51.90
CA THR A 64 -13.84 15.28 50.63
C THR A 64 -12.67 14.31 50.75
N GLU A 65 -12.64 13.32 49.87
CA GLU A 65 -11.57 12.32 49.78
C GLU A 65 -10.65 12.59 48.59
N VAL A 66 -11.15 13.18 47.50
CA VAL A 66 -10.34 13.62 46.35
C VAL A 66 -10.79 15.00 45.90
N LEU A 67 -9.82 15.88 45.63
CA LEU A 67 -10.08 17.17 45.00
C LEU A 67 -9.77 17.11 43.51
N VAL A 68 -10.76 17.35 42.66
CA VAL A 68 -10.57 17.50 41.21
C VAL A 68 -10.70 18.96 40.84
N ILE A 69 -9.74 19.49 40.09
CA ILE A 69 -9.77 20.86 39.59
C ILE A 69 -10.15 20.79 38.13
N GLY A 70 -11.35 21.29 37.83
CA GLY A 70 -11.90 21.31 36.48
C GLY A 70 -11.17 22.29 35.56
N ARG A 71 -11.66 22.38 34.32
CA ARG A 71 -11.02 23.19 33.28
C ARG A 71 -11.64 24.58 33.12
N VAL A 72 -12.94 24.71 33.38
CA VAL A 72 -13.69 25.97 33.23
C VAL A 72 -13.54 26.83 34.50
N LEU A 73 -12.38 27.48 34.63
CA LEU A 73 -11.98 28.28 35.79
C LEU A 73 -11.50 29.68 35.40
N GLY A 74 -11.92 30.68 36.19
CA GLY A 74 -11.36 32.02 36.11
C GLY A 74 -9.96 32.08 36.71
N SER A 75 -8.96 32.47 35.91
CA SER A 75 -7.55 32.51 36.29
C SER A 75 -7.22 33.27 37.58
N TRP A 76 -8.00 34.29 37.91
CA TRP A 76 -7.79 35.15 39.08
C TRP A 76 -8.27 34.51 40.40
N ALA A 77 -9.17 33.53 40.36
CA ALA A 77 -9.66 32.86 41.57
C ALA A 77 -8.57 31.98 42.21
N TYR A 78 -7.67 31.43 41.41
CA TYR A 78 -6.58 30.54 41.84
C TYR A 78 -5.21 31.23 41.87
N ALA A 79 -5.13 32.52 41.50
CA ALA A 79 -3.93 33.35 41.60
C ALA A 79 -3.80 33.99 42.99
N ASN A 80 -3.83 33.17 44.04
CA ASN A 80 -3.75 33.62 45.42
C ASN A 80 -2.59 32.94 46.17
N ALA A 81 -1.49 33.69 46.33
CA ALA A 81 -0.27 33.21 46.99
C ALA A 81 -0.50 32.73 48.43
N ASP A 82 -1.51 33.27 49.13
CA ASP A 82 -1.81 32.91 50.52
C ASP A 82 -2.40 31.48 50.62
N ASN A 83 -3.13 31.03 49.60
CA ASN A 83 -3.75 29.69 49.57
C ASN A 83 -2.83 28.62 48.98
N SER A 84 -1.86 29.00 48.15
CA SER A 84 -0.99 28.05 47.42
C SER A 84 -0.19 27.13 48.34
N ALA A 85 0.28 27.63 49.48
CA ALA A 85 0.94 26.79 50.48
C ALA A 85 -0.01 25.76 51.11
N ILE A 86 -1.28 26.13 51.30
CA ILE A 86 -2.31 25.27 51.90
C ILE A 86 -2.70 24.15 50.93
N PHE A 87 -2.90 24.47 49.64
CA PHE A 87 -3.18 23.46 48.60
C PHE A 87 -2.07 22.43 48.47
N ASN A 88 -0.82 22.89 48.45
CA ASN A 88 0.32 21.96 48.37
C ASN A 88 0.39 21.04 49.59
N ALA A 89 -0.03 21.54 50.77
CA ALA A 89 -0.05 20.80 52.02
C ALA A 89 -1.31 19.91 52.22
N LEU A 90 -2.24 19.85 51.26
CA LEU A 90 -3.40 18.97 51.35
C LEU A 90 -2.98 17.50 51.51
N THR A 91 -3.66 16.79 52.41
CA THR A 91 -3.44 15.36 52.68
C THR A 91 -4.39 14.44 51.91
N ILE A 92 -5.24 15.01 51.06
CA ILE A 92 -6.11 14.29 50.13
C ILE A 92 -5.53 14.38 48.71
N PRO A 93 -5.65 13.33 47.87
CA PRO A 93 -5.22 13.38 46.49
C PRO A 93 -5.83 14.55 45.71
N VAL A 94 -5.06 15.10 44.77
CA VAL A 94 -5.52 16.21 43.94
C VAL A 94 -5.26 15.91 42.46
N VAL A 95 -6.33 15.94 41.66
CA VAL A 95 -6.30 15.86 40.20
C VAL A 95 -6.44 17.26 39.64
N CYS A 96 -5.49 17.67 38.80
CA CYS A 96 -5.51 18.95 38.12
C CYS A 96 -5.67 18.72 36.63
N LEU A 97 -6.80 19.17 36.06
CA LEU A 97 -7.06 19.02 34.63
C LEU A 97 -6.49 20.17 33.79
N THR A 98 -5.66 21.02 34.39
CA THR A 98 -5.00 22.14 33.71
C THR A 98 -3.65 22.49 34.32
N SER A 99 -2.65 22.73 33.46
CA SER A 99 -1.34 23.26 33.87
C SER A 99 -1.42 24.71 34.35
N TYR A 100 -2.50 25.43 34.04
CA TYR A 100 -2.61 26.86 34.29
C TYR A 100 -2.53 27.23 35.78
N VAL A 101 -3.04 26.36 36.66
CA VAL A 101 -3.06 26.56 38.12
C VAL A 101 -1.95 25.78 38.85
N ALA A 102 -1.34 24.79 38.20
CA ALA A 102 -0.34 23.88 38.77
C ALA A 102 1.12 24.41 38.76
N ARG A 103 1.31 25.67 38.34
CA ARG A 103 2.62 26.35 38.26
C ARG A 103 2.73 27.51 39.27
N PRO A 104 3.94 27.90 39.72
CA PRO A 104 4.12 28.92 40.77
C PRO A 104 3.90 30.39 40.34
N ASP A 105 3.67 30.66 39.05
CA ASP A 105 3.57 32.03 38.53
C ASP A 105 2.38 32.81 39.11
N ASP A 106 2.59 34.09 39.44
CA ASP A 106 1.56 35.00 39.96
C ASP A 106 0.81 34.47 41.20
N GLY A 107 1.51 33.73 42.08
CA GLY A 107 0.93 33.23 43.33
C GLY A 107 0.08 31.96 43.18
N ARG A 108 0.21 31.23 42.07
CA ARG A 108 -0.44 29.93 41.82
C ARG A 108 0.33 28.75 42.46
N TRP A 109 -0.16 27.53 42.29
CA TRP A 109 0.34 26.35 43.02
C TRP A 109 1.65 25.84 42.44
N GLY A 110 2.62 25.49 43.26
CA GLY A 110 3.98 25.20 42.78
C GLY A 110 4.25 23.73 42.43
N TRP A 111 3.51 23.08 41.52
CA TRP A 111 3.72 21.65 41.23
C TRP A 111 4.86 21.37 40.24
N HIS A 112 5.00 22.20 39.21
CA HIS A 112 6.15 22.16 38.31
C HIS A 112 6.75 23.56 38.13
N SER A 113 8.00 23.63 37.67
CA SER A 113 8.70 24.89 37.37
C SER A 113 8.68 25.18 35.87
N GLY A 114 8.98 26.43 35.49
CA GLY A 114 9.25 26.85 34.10
C GLY A 114 8.17 27.76 33.48
N PRO A 115 8.47 28.40 32.32
CA PRO A 115 7.58 29.37 31.69
C PRO A 115 6.38 28.71 31.01
N THR A 116 5.38 29.54 30.72
CA THR A 116 4.23 29.18 29.88
C THR A 116 4.69 28.93 28.44
N ALA A 117 4.42 27.74 27.87
CA ALA A 117 4.45 27.57 26.43
C ALA A 117 3.17 28.14 25.80
N GLY A 118 3.23 28.48 24.50
CA GLY A 118 2.09 29.03 23.76
C GLY A 118 0.90 28.07 23.63
N PHE A 119 -0.10 28.47 22.83
CA PHE A 119 -1.21 27.59 22.46
C PHE A 119 -0.72 26.50 21.50
N TYR A 120 -1.06 25.24 21.80
CA TYR A 120 -0.76 24.09 20.94
C TYR A 120 -2.05 23.58 20.30
N SER A 121 -2.08 23.47 18.97
CA SER A 121 -3.26 22.98 18.21
C SER A 121 -3.30 21.46 18.17
N LEU A 122 -4.47 20.86 18.34
CA LEU A 122 -4.67 19.42 18.19
C LEU A 122 -4.74 19.08 16.69
N SER A 123 -3.65 18.59 16.10
CA SER A 123 -3.68 18.02 14.75
C SER A 123 -2.55 17.02 14.50
N GLY A 124 -2.88 15.72 14.41
CA GLY A 124 -1.94 14.62 14.19
C GLY A 124 -0.88 14.42 15.29
N ASP A 125 -0.72 13.18 15.77
CA ASP A 125 0.25 12.77 16.81
C ASP A 125 0.40 13.79 17.96
N GLU A 126 -0.71 14.32 18.47
CA GLU A 126 -0.73 15.45 19.39
C GLU A 126 -0.22 15.12 20.80
N THR A 127 -0.09 13.83 21.10
CA THR A 127 0.49 13.33 22.34
C THR A 127 1.63 12.36 22.06
N VAL A 128 2.69 12.48 22.84
CA VAL A 128 3.84 11.55 22.85
C VAL A 128 3.94 10.95 24.25
N VAL A 129 3.65 9.65 24.36
CA VAL A 129 3.79 8.90 25.61
C VAL A 129 5.27 8.64 25.89
N THR A 130 5.74 9.02 27.07
CA THR A 130 7.13 8.82 27.48
C THR A 130 7.37 7.36 27.89
N GLU A 131 8.63 6.94 28.02
CA GLU A 131 8.95 5.62 28.57
C GLU A 131 8.35 5.40 29.98
N ALA A 132 8.25 6.45 30.79
CA ALA A 132 7.61 6.37 32.10
C ALA A 132 6.08 6.25 32.00
N GLY A 133 5.47 6.88 31.00
CA GLY A 133 4.04 6.75 30.72
C GLY A 133 3.65 5.41 30.10
N ALA A 134 4.57 4.73 29.40
CA ALA A 134 4.28 3.45 28.77
C ALA A 134 3.85 2.36 29.76
N GLY A 135 4.38 2.39 30.99
CA GLY A 135 3.96 1.50 32.07
C GLY A 135 2.55 1.77 32.59
N ILE A 136 1.94 2.91 32.22
CA ILE A 136 0.58 3.30 32.61
C ILE A 136 -0.39 3.17 31.42
N PHE A 137 0.00 3.64 30.23
CA PHE A 137 -0.88 3.72 29.05
C PHE A 137 -0.72 2.54 28.07
N GLY A 138 0.19 1.61 28.33
CA GLY A 138 0.41 0.41 27.49
C GLY A 138 1.03 0.68 26.12
N THR A 139 1.50 1.90 25.85
CA THR A 139 2.11 2.31 24.58
C THR A 139 3.22 3.33 24.79
N VAL A 140 4.17 3.44 23.86
CA VAL A 140 5.27 4.42 23.90
C VAL A 140 5.38 5.13 22.54
N GLY A 141 5.63 6.43 22.55
CA GLY A 141 5.71 7.24 21.32
C GLY A 141 4.41 7.98 21.00
N PRO A 142 4.23 8.41 19.73
CA PRO A 142 3.10 9.23 19.33
C PRO A 142 1.77 8.46 19.39
N VAL A 143 0.73 9.12 19.93
CA VAL A 143 -0.64 8.61 20.05
C VAL A 143 -1.62 9.78 19.88
N ASP A 144 -2.70 9.52 19.15
CA ASP A 144 -3.83 10.45 19.00
C ASP A 144 -4.89 10.14 20.07
N TRP A 145 -5.09 11.08 20.98
CA TRP A 145 -6.07 11.10 22.05
C TRP A 145 -7.32 11.93 21.72
N TRP A 146 -7.26 12.82 20.72
CA TRP A 146 -8.33 13.71 20.31
C TRP A 146 -8.46 13.82 18.79
N ASN A 147 -9.64 13.50 18.25
CA ASN A 147 -9.97 13.76 16.86
C ASN A 147 -9.77 15.23 16.48
N ASP A 148 -8.93 15.49 15.46
CA ASP A 148 -8.54 16.80 14.91
C ASP A 148 -9.57 17.92 15.15
N ALA A 149 -9.19 18.92 15.96
CA ALA A 149 -10.04 20.05 16.26
C ALA A 149 -9.25 21.37 16.37
N SER A 150 -9.91 22.49 16.05
CA SER A 150 -9.36 23.85 16.09
C SER A 150 -9.09 24.39 17.51
N TRP A 151 -8.87 23.50 18.48
CA TRP A 151 -8.73 23.80 19.90
C TRP A 151 -7.28 23.72 20.33
N SER A 152 -7.00 24.27 21.51
CA SER A 152 -5.63 24.29 22.01
C SER A 152 -5.52 24.04 23.50
N PHE A 153 -4.44 23.36 23.89
CA PHE A 153 -4.01 23.36 25.28
C PHE A 153 -3.63 24.80 25.65
N SER A 154 -4.41 25.45 26.49
CA SER A 154 -3.96 26.71 27.08
C SER A 154 -2.76 26.40 27.98
N ALA A 155 -1.58 26.90 27.60
CA ALA A 155 -0.40 26.99 28.47
C ALA A 155 0.20 25.64 28.92
N ALA A 156 0.45 24.70 28.01
CA ALA A 156 1.23 23.50 28.35
C ALA A 156 2.56 23.92 29.01
N GLY A 157 2.86 23.33 30.17
CA GLY A 157 4.00 23.77 30.98
C GLY A 157 5.31 23.25 30.40
N THR A 158 6.34 24.08 30.34
CA THR A 158 7.73 23.60 30.20
C THR A 158 8.39 23.59 31.57
N GLY A 159 9.39 22.73 31.78
CA GLY A 159 10.28 22.78 32.93
C GLY A 159 10.28 21.49 33.78
N SER A 160 10.82 21.57 35.00
CA SER A 160 11.03 20.39 35.85
C SER A 160 9.82 20.11 36.73
N VAL A 161 9.49 18.83 36.91
CA VAL A 161 8.51 18.31 37.86
C VAL A 161 9.13 17.87 39.20
N GLY A 162 10.43 18.06 39.40
CA GLY A 162 11.10 17.62 40.63
C GLY A 162 11.23 16.09 40.66
N ASP A 163 10.76 15.47 41.73
CA ASP A 163 10.73 14.01 41.91
C ASP A 163 9.57 13.33 41.13
N GLY A 164 8.63 14.12 40.59
CA GLY A 164 7.50 13.61 39.82
C GLY A 164 7.89 12.98 38.47
N GLN A 165 6.97 12.22 37.88
CA GLN A 165 7.14 11.57 36.59
C GLN A 165 6.35 12.31 35.51
N ILE A 166 6.98 12.54 34.35
CA ILE A 166 6.30 13.03 33.15
C ILE A 166 5.86 11.81 32.35
N LEU A 167 4.55 11.60 32.24
CA LEU A 167 3.96 10.40 31.61
C LEU A 167 3.67 10.64 30.12
N ALA A 168 3.30 11.85 29.74
CA ALA A 168 3.10 12.21 28.34
C ALA A 168 3.43 13.68 28.08
N THR A 169 3.90 13.96 26.86
CA THR A 169 4.24 15.31 26.39
C THR A 169 3.54 15.61 25.07
N SER A 170 3.52 16.88 24.66
CA SER A 170 3.26 17.23 23.27
C SER A 170 4.46 16.85 22.39
N PRO A 171 4.34 16.86 21.05
CA PRO A 171 5.49 16.73 20.14
C PRO A 171 6.59 17.77 20.35
N THR A 172 6.24 18.93 20.91
CA THR A 172 7.18 20.00 21.25
C THR A 172 7.83 19.83 22.63
N GLY A 173 7.47 18.77 23.37
CA GLY A 173 8.03 18.42 24.67
C GLY A 173 7.36 19.12 25.86
N ASP A 174 6.20 19.74 25.66
CA ASP A 174 5.44 20.36 26.74
C ASP A 174 4.71 19.30 27.57
N ILE A 175 4.59 19.51 28.89
CA ILE A 175 3.99 18.51 29.78
C ILE A 175 2.48 18.43 29.54
N VAL A 176 2.00 17.24 29.16
CA VAL A 176 0.56 16.91 29.01
C VAL A 176 0.08 16.15 30.24
N VAL A 177 0.84 15.13 30.67
CA VAL A 177 0.52 14.34 31.87
C VAL A 177 1.74 14.23 32.79
N ALA A 178 1.53 14.49 34.08
CA ALA A 178 2.54 14.28 35.11
C ALA A 178 1.93 13.79 36.42
N TYR A 179 2.68 12.98 37.17
CA TYR A 179 2.22 12.37 38.40
C TYR A 179 3.27 12.47 39.51
N TRP A 180 2.81 12.70 40.74
CA TRP A 180 3.61 12.73 41.95
C TRP A 180 2.96 11.87 43.02
N LYS A 181 3.77 11.10 43.75
CA LYS A 181 3.35 10.36 44.92
C LYS A 181 3.41 11.22 46.17
N ALA A 182 2.66 10.85 47.19
CA ALA A 182 2.80 11.42 48.52
C ALA A 182 4.27 11.41 48.99
N GLY A 183 4.80 12.57 49.38
CA GLY A 183 6.19 12.74 49.80
C GLY A 183 7.16 13.21 48.71
N ASP A 184 6.77 13.18 47.43
CA ASP A 184 7.60 13.68 46.32
C ASP A 184 7.78 15.21 46.41
N GLN A 185 8.95 15.69 46.01
CA GLN A 185 9.19 17.12 45.82
C GLN A 185 8.72 17.57 44.43
N SER A 186 7.96 18.64 44.43
CA SER A 186 7.55 19.35 43.22
C SER A 186 8.74 20.00 42.51
N GLY A 187 8.53 20.47 41.28
CA GLY A 187 9.55 21.19 40.51
C GLY A 187 10.06 22.49 41.14
N THR A 188 9.37 22.98 42.17
CA THR A 188 9.74 24.18 42.95
C THR A 188 10.30 23.84 44.34
N GLY A 189 10.46 22.56 44.64
CA GLY A 189 10.99 22.07 45.91
C GLY A 189 9.94 21.94 47.03
N VAL A 190 8.65 21.92 46.70
CA VAL A 190 7.57 21.74 47.69
C VAL A 190 7.24 20.26 47.83
N VAL A 191 7.25 19.73 49.05
CA VAL A 191 6.86 18.34 49.33
C VAL A 191 5.34 18.21 49.39
N PHE A 192 4.77 17.25 48.67
CA PHE A 192 3.32 17.00 48.70
C PHE A 192 2.90 16.05 49.82
N GLY A 193 1.79 16.37 50.49
CA GLY A 193 1.22 15.54 51.55
C GLY A 193 0.39 14.34 51.07
N SER A 194 0.16 14.22 49.76
CA SER A 194 -0.64 13.16 49.11
C SER A 194 -0.39 13.18 47.60
N ASP A 195 -0.90 12.19 46.88
CA ASP A 195 -0.70 12.04 45.44
C ASP A 195 -1.26 13.22 44.64
N ARG A 196 -0.61 13.52 43.51
CA ARG A 196 -0.97 14.59 42.58
C ARG A 196 -0.96 14.05 41.16
N LEU A 197 -1.99 14.36 40.41
CA LEU A 197 -2.07 14.08 38.97
C LEU A 197 -2.33 15.38 38.22
N LEU A 198 -1.51 15.67 37.22
CA LEU A 198 -1.78 16.65 36.20
C LEU A 198 -2.15 15.89 34.92
N PHE A 199 -3.34 16.12 34.37
CA PHE A 199 -3.73 15.66 33.04
C PHE A 199 -4.34 16.84 32.29
N ASN A 200 -3.57 17.48 31.42
CA ASN A 200 -4.01 18.69 30.76
C ASN A 200 -5.07 18.33 29.70
N VAL A 201 -6.30 18.78 29.89
CA VAL A 201 -7.37 18.67 28.87
C VAL A 201 -7.57 20.01 28.16
N PRO A 202 -7.91 20.02 26.86
CA PRO A 202 -8.25 21.25 26.16
C PRO A 202 -9.59 21.84 26.66
N ASP A 203 -9.76 23.14 26.47
CA ASP A 203 -11.06 23.80 26.56
C ASP A 203 -11.40 24.50 25.25
N GLN A 204 -12.69 24.73 25.01
CA GLN A 204 -13.17 25.45 23.82
C GLN A 204 -13.22 26.98 24.04
N GLY A 205 -12.47 27.52 25.00
CA GLY A 205 -12.51 28.94 25.38
C GLY A 205 -13.44 29.28 26.54
N SER A 206 -13.37 30.54 27.02
CA SER A 206 -13.98 30.97 28.30
C SER A 206 -15.49 30.73 28.35
N GLY A 207 -15.90 29.73 29.14
CA GLY A 207 -17.30 29.40 29.42
C GLY A 207 -17.88 28.21 28.64
N ASN A 208 -17.12 27.61 27.72
CA ASN A 208 -17.55 26.44 26.95
C ASN A 208 -17.21 25.12 27.69
N PRO A 209 -17.86 24.00 27.33
CA PRO A 209 -17.55 22.69 27.89
C PRO A 209 -16.09 22.29 27.67
N VAL A 210 -15.55 21.58 28.65
CA VAL A 210 -14.29 20.84 28.52
C VAL A 210 -14.41 19.74 27.46
N ASP A 211 -13.34 19.50 26.72
CA ASP A 211 -13.27 18.45 25.70
C ASP A 211 -12.35 17.33 26.19
N LEU A 212 -12.95 16.21 26.61
CA LEU A 212 -12.22 15.02 27.04
C LEU A 212 -11.62 14.29 25.84
N PRO A 213 -10.57 13.49 26.02
CA PRO A 213 -10.10 12.57 24.98
C PRO A 213 -11.25 11.77 24.39
N ASN A 214 -11.25 11.62 23.06
CA ASN A 214 -12.41 11.09 22.33
C ASN A 214 -12.04 10.04 21.25
N THR A 215 -10.76 9.70 21.12
CA THR A 215 -10.31 8.47 20.45
C THR A 215 -10.34 7.30 21.44
N PRO A 216 -10.42 6.03 20.97
CA PRO A 216 -10.34 4.87 21.85
C PRO A 216 -9.11 4.88 22.76
N GLU A 217 -7.95 5.20 22.19
CA GLU A 217 -6.66 5.26 22.88
C GLU A 217 -6.62 6.41 23.90
N GLY A 218 -7.18 7.57 23.54
CA GLY A 218 -7.26 8.73 24.42
C GLY A 218 -8.19 8.54 25.60
N ILE A 219 -9.38 7.97 25.38
CA ILE A 219 -10.34 7.64 26.44
C ILE A 219 -9.69 6.68 27.44
N GLN A 220 -9.02 5.64 26.95
CA GLN A 220 -8.32 4.69 27.79
C GLN A 220 -7.17 5.34 28.56
N ALA A 221 -6.35 6.17 27.91
CA ALA A 221 -5.26 6.88 28.59
C ALA A 221 -5.77 7.84 29.70
N PHE A 222 -6.91 8.49 29.47
CA PHE A 222 -7.55 9.33 30.49
C PHE A 222 -8.03 8.50 31.68
N PHE A 223 -8.66 7.36 31.41
CA PHE A 223 -9.08 6.40 32.43
C PHE A 223 -7.87 5.87 33.23
N ASP A 224 -6.80 5.44 32.56
CA ASP A 224 -5.59 4.89 33.18
C ASP A 224 -4.87 5.93 34.04
N ALA A 225 -4.78 7.18 33.57
CA ALA A 225 -4.19 8.27 34.33
C ALA A 225 -5.00 8.57 35.59
N LEU A 226 -6.33 8.70 35.46
CA LEU A 226 -7.21 8.95 36.61
C LEU A 226 -7.23 7.77 37.58
N SER A 227 -7.05 6.56 37.07
CA SER A 227 -6.84 5.38 37.89
C SER A 227 -5.62 5.57 38.79
N LEU A 228 -4.55 6.30 38.47
CA LEU A 228 -3.47 6.55 39.45
C LEU A 228 -3.94 7.18 40.77
N ILE A 229 -5.05 7.94 40.77
CA ILE A 229 -5.60 8.65 41.93
C ILE A 229 -6.82 7.93 42.51
N PHE A 230 -7.74 7.52 41.65
CA PHE A 230 -8.92 6.76 42.06
C PHE A 230 -8.61 5.26 42.28
N GLY A 231 -7.38 4.85 41.92
CA GLY A 231 -6.72 3.54 42.03
C GLY A 231 -6.66 2.74 40.71
N PRO A 232 -5.49 2.25 40.24
CA PRO A 232 -5.37 0.95 39.58
C PRO A 232 -4.82 0.01 40.66
N GLY A 233 -5.67 -0.38 41.59
CA GLY A 233 -5.24 -1.03 42.84
C GLY A 233 -6.00 -2.30 43.17
N TYR A 234 -6.72 -2.84 42.19
CA TYR A 234 -7.76 -3.82 42.45
C TYR A 234 -7.76 -4.95 41.42
N GLY A 235 -7.60 -4.67 40.13
CA GLY A 235 -7.64 -5.71 39.09
C GLY A 235 -6.29 -6.34 38.73
N PRO A 236 -6.31 -7.49 38.04
CA PRO A 236 -5.11 -8.12 37.49
C PRO A 236 -4.39 -7.22 36.48
N TYR A 237 -3.06 -7.40 36.34
CA TYR A 237 -2.16 -6.48 35.60
C TYR A 237 -1.04 -7.21 34.84
N ASP A 238 -0.17 -6.47 34.15
CA ASP A 238 0.95 -6.99 33.33
C ASP A 238 0.53 -8.11 32.35
N PRO A 239 -0.46 -7.87 31.46
CA PRO A 239 -0.88 -8.88 30.49
C PRO A 239 0.25 -9.22 29.52
N LEU A 240 0.44 -10.51 29.28
CA LEU A 240 1.38 -11.02 28.28
C LEU A 240 0.81 -12.28 27.65
N VAL A 241 0.69 -12.32 26.32
CA VAL A 241 0.24 -13.52 25.61
C VAL A 241 1.43 -14.17 24.93
N THR A 242 1.65 -15.47 25.17
CA THR A 242 2.85 -16.17 24.73
C THR A 242 2.56 -17.42 23.89
N PRO A 243 3.52 -17.86 23.05
CA PRO A 243 4.75 -17.17 22.70
C PRO A 243 4.47 -15.97 21.79
N GLU A 244 5.18 -14.87 22.01
CA GLU A 244 5.16 -13.69 21.14
C GLU A 244 6.20 -13.88 20.02
N ASN A 245 5.80 -13.59 18.79
CA ASN A 245 6.62 -13.61 17.60
C ASN A 245 7.25 -12.23 17.37
N PRO A 246 8.33 -12.13 16.56
CA PRO A 246 9.00 -10.85 16.29
C PRO A 246 8.11 -9.74 15.70
N ASP A 247 6.97 -10.09 15.12
CA ASP A 247 5.98 -9.18 14.54
C ASP A 247 4.86 -8.76 15.54
N GLY A 248 4.98 -9.15 16.81
CA GLY A 248 3.99 -8.88 17.87
C GLY A 248 2.77 -9.81 17.82
N SER A 249 2.71 -10.75 16.87
CA SER A 249 1.67 -11.79 16.87
C SER A 249 1.99 -12.89 17.89
N VAL A 250 0.99 -13.67 18.30
CA VAL A 250 1.16 -14.70 19.33
C VAL A 250 0.75 -16.10 18.88
N GLY A 251 1.34 -17.11 19.48
CA GLY A 251 1.12 -18.51 19.13
C GLY A 251 2.07 -19.01 18.03
N ARG A 252 2.03 -20.32 17.81
CA ARG A 252 2.84 -21.00 16.80
C ARG A 252 1.98 -21.53 15.67
N ILE A 253 2.44 -21.33 14.44
CA ILE A 253 1.81 -21.98 13.29
C ILE A 253 2.29 -23.42 13.16
N VAL A 254 1.33 -24.35 13.22
CA VAL A 254 1.57 -25.79 13.15
C VAL A 254 0.77 -26.39 11.99
N LYS A 255 1.40 -27.27 11.22
CA LYS A 255 0.72 -28.06 10.19
C LYS A 255 0.01 -29.23 10.86
N VAL A 256 -1.31 -29.29 10.73
CA VAL A 256 -2.13 -30.33 11.39
C VAL A 256 -2.66 -31.39 10.42
N SER A 257 -2.65 -31.11 9.11
CA SER A 257 -3.05 -32.05 8.06
C SER A 257 -2.21 -31.85 6.80
N GLU A 258 -1.95 -32.95 6.09
CA GLU A 258 -1.25 -32.99 4.80
C GLU A 258 -2.21 -33.02 3.60
N ASP A 259 -3.43 -33.53 3.77
CA ASP A 259 -4.43 -33.66 2.70
C ASP A 259 -5.87 -33.57 3.26
N PRO A 260 -6.55 -32.41 3.14
CA PRO A 260 -6.03 -31.15 2.62
C PRO A 260 -4.94 -30.58 3.55
N VAL A 261 -4.06 -29.74 3.01
CA VAL A 261 -3.07 -29.03 3.82
C VAL A 261 -3.78 -28.01 4.71
N VAL A 262 -3.64 -28.18 6.03
CA VAL A 262 -4.25 -27.30 7.03
C VAL A 262 -3.18 -26.84 8.02
N TRP A 263 -3.16 -25.53 8.25
CA TRP A 263 -2.31 -24.85 9.23
C TRP A 263 -3.18 -24.22 10.30
N GLU A 264 -2.81 -24.42 11.56
CA GLU A 264 -3.50 -23.87 12.72
C GLU A 264 -2.53 -23.09 13.60
N VAL A 265 -3.04 -22.07 14.29
CA VAL A 265 -2.32 -21.43 15.39
C VAL A 265 -2.54 -22.25 16.66
N GLN A 266 -1.45 -22.58 17.35
CA GLN A 266 -1.44 -23.37 18.57
C GLN A 266 -0.55 -22.72 19.63
N ASP A 267 -0.50 -23.31 20.82
CA ASP A 267 0.37 -22.90 21.92
C ASP A 267 0.16 -21.45 22.41
N VAL A 268 -1.07 -20.91 22.37
CA VAL A 268 -1.35 -19.55 22.90
C VAL A 268 -1.68 -19.62 24.39
N PHE A 269 -0.91 -18.92 25.22
CA PHE A 269 -1.10 -18.82 26.67
C PHE A 269 -1.38 -17.38 27.09
N LEU A 270 -2.42 -17.17 27.88
CA LEU A 270 -2.74 -15.89 28.53
C LEU A 270 -1.96 -15.81 29.84
N ASN A 271 -1.11 -14.80 30.01
CA ASN A 271 -0.35 -14.57 31.23
C ASN A 271 -0.70 -13.19 31.78
N PHE A 272 -0.79 -13.10 33.10
CA PHE A 272 -1.10 -11.87 33.83
C PHE A 272 -0.65 -12.02 35.28
N LYS A 273 -0.70 -10.93 36.04
CA LYS A 273 -0.42 -10.91 37.46
C LYS A 273 -1.68 -10.64 38.27
N ALA A 274 -1.87 -11.41 39.33
CA ALA A 274 -2.89 -11.14 40.32
C ALA A 274 -2.56 -9.85 41.09
N PRO A 275 -3.56 -9.02 41.43
CA PRO A 275 -3.36 -7.75 42.12
C PRO A 275 -2.81 -7.95 43.54
N PRO A 276 -1.98 -7.01 44.03
CA PRO A 276 -1.50 -7.01 45.41
C PRO A 276 -2.63 -6.77 46.42
N ASP A 277 -2.34 -6.99 47.71
CA ASP A 277 -3.31 -6.69 48.78
C ASP A 277 -3.65 -5.20 48.78
N ILE A 278 -4.96 -4.92 48.88
CA ILE A 278 -5.52 -3.58 49.05
C ILE A 278 -4.92 -2.88 50.28
N ASP A 279 -4.64 -3.64 51.33
CA ASP A 279 -4.03 -3.14 52.56
C ASP A 279 -2.52 -2.94 52.34
N LYS A 280 -2.16 -1.73 51.89
CA LYS A 280 -0.78 -1.32 51.62
C LYS A 280 0.14 -1.41 52.85
N GLU A 281 -0.40 -1.44 54.08
CA GLU A 281 0.42 -1.62 55.28
C GLU A 281 0.94 -3.06 55.42
N ARG A 282 0.22 -4.05 54.86
CA ARG A 282 0.65 -5.45 54.84
C ARG A 282 1.71 -5.71 53.79
N GLY A 283 1.58 -5.07 52.62
CA GLY A 283 2.54 -5.16 51.53
C GLY A 283 2.62 -6.56 50.90
N TYR A 284 1.52 -7.32 50.88
CA TYR A 284 1.51 -8.63 50.24
C TYR A 284 1.49 -8.50 48.71
N PRO A 285 2.28 -9.33 47.99
CA PRO A 285 2.35 -9.30 46.53
C PRO A 285 1.04 -9.71 45.85
N VAL A 286 0.17 -10.46 46.54
CA VAL A 286 -1.16 -10.85 46.06
C VAL A 286 -2.17 -10.62 47.17
N ASN A 287 -3.37 -10.14 46.82
CA ASN A 287 -4.48 -10.04 47.76
C ASN A 287 -4.85 -11.46 48.29
N PRO A 288 -4.72 -11.71 49.61
CA PRO A 288 -4.94 -13.03 50.20
C PRO A 288 -6.40 -13.52 50.08
N ASP A 289 -7.34 -12.61 49.85
CA ASP A 289 -8.76 -12.95 49.67
C ASP A 289 -9.06 -13.43 48.25
N ILE A 290 -8.14 -13.32 47.28
CA ILE A 290 -8.36 -13.83 45.92
C ILE A 290 -8.27 -15.35 45.92
N ALA A 291 -9.37 -16.02 45.61
CA ALA A 291 -9.42 -17.47 45.47
C ALA A 291 -9.01 -17.93 44.07
N GLY A 292 -9.21 -17.09 43.04
CA GLY A 292 -8.79 -17.37 41.67
C GLY A 292 -9.29 -16.34 40.68
N HIS A 293 -9.37 -16.72 39.41
CA HIS A 293 -9.53 -15.80 38.29
C HIS A 293 -10.48 -16.38 37.25
N TYR A 294 -11.63 -15.73 37.04
CA TYR A 294 -12.49 -16.01 35.90
C TYR A 294 -11.92 -15.33 34.67
N ILE A 295 -11.83 -16.09 33.58
CA ILE A 295 -11.25 -15.68 32.32
C ILE A 295 -12.39 -15.44 31.35
N TYR A 296 -12.50 -14.21 30.87
CA TYR A 296 -13.44 -13.84 29.84
C TYR A 296 -12.69 -13.66 28.52
N LEU A 297 -13.22 -14.21 27.43
CA LEU A 297 -12.58 -14.22 26.12
C LEU A 297 -13.64 -14.08 25.04
N GLN A 298 -13.32 -13.35 23.97
CA GLN A 298 -14.17 -13.30 22.78
C GLN A 298 -14.26 -14.71 22.14
N THR A 299 -15.48 -15.19 21.93
CA THR A 299 -15.71 -16.49 21.32
C THR A 299 -16.23 -16.34 19.89
N GLY A 300 -15.31 -16.35 18.91
CA GLY A 300 -15.67 -16.55 17.51
C GLY A 300 -15.57 -15.31 16.61
N ALA A 301 -14.33 -15.04 16.18
CA ALA A 301 -13.98 -14.15 15.06
C ALA A 301 -14.26 -12.64 15.30
N PRO A 302 -13.69 -11.72 14.48
CA PRO A 302 -13.54 -10.31 14.85
C PRO A 302 -14.84 -9.49 14.87
N GLU A 303 -15.98 -10.12 14.56
CA GLU A 303 -17.32 -9.49 14.52
C GLU A 303 -18.08 -9.61 15.85
N ASP A 304 -17.61 -10.43 16.80
CA ASP A 304 -18.25 -10.61 18.09
C ASP A 304 -17.74 -9.58 19.11
N PRO A 305 -18.54 -8.56 19.48
CA PRO A 305 -18.09 -7.51 20.39
C PRO A 305 -18.09 -7.96 21.86
N ASN A 306 -18.54 -9.18 22.18
CA ASN A 306 -18.80 -9.59 23.57
C ASN A 306 -17.70 -10.48 24.14
N LEU A 307 -17.46 -10.30 25.43
CA LEU A 307 -16.61 -11.18 26.24
C LEU A 307 -17.48 -12.22 26.95
N TYR A 308 -17.14 -13.50 26.78
CA TYR A 308 -17.84 -14.61 27.42
C TYR A 308 -16.95 -15.27 28.46
N LEU A 309 -17.54 -15.72 29.56
CA LEU A 309 -16.85 -16.54 30.54
C LEU A 309 -16.34 -17.81 29.84
N TYR A 310 -15.01 -17.95 29.77
CA TYR A 310 -14.33 -19.03 29.08
C TYR A 310 -13.89 -20.12 30.05
N ASP A 311 -13.18 -19.75 31.13
CA ASP A 311 -12.73 -20.70 32.14
C ASP A 311 -12.39 -20.01 33.47
N TYR A 312 -11.92 -20.78 34.46
CA TYR A 312 -11.46 -20.32 35.76
C TYR A 312 -10.11 -20.93 36.13
N VAL A 313 -9.18 -20.11 36.63
CA VAL A 313 -7.88 -20.56 37.15
C VAL A 313 -7.70 -20.16 38.61
N MET A 314 -7.37 -21.13 39.46
CA MET A 314 -7.21 -20.93 40.91
C MET A 314 -5.94 -20.15 41.24
N GLN A 315 -6.01 -19.23 42.22
CA GLN A 315 -4.85 -18.58 42.81
C GLN A 315 -4.25 -19.50 43.88
N VAL A 316 -2.99 -19.87 43.72
CA VAL A 316 -2.26 -20.64 44.74
C VAL A 316 -1.57 -19.67 45.68
N HIS A 317 -1.94 -19.71 46.96
CA HIS A 317 -1.28 -18.94 48.01
C HIS A 317 -0.17 -19.74 48.68
N ALA A 318 0.96 -19.08 48.95
CA ALA A 318 2.03 -19.67 49.75
C ALA A 318 1.64 -19.68 51.24
N GLU A 319 2.31 -20.51 52.06
CA GLU A 319 2.12 -20.46 53.52
C GLU A 319 2.51 -19.09 54.11
N ASP A 320 3.51 -18.44 53.50
CA ASP A 320 3.92 -17.06 53.78
C ASP A 320 3.34 -16.13 52.70
N PRO A 321 2.35 -15.28 53.02
CA PRO A 321 1.70 -14.40 52.03
C PRO A 321 2.68 -13.47 51.29
N TYR A 322 3.83 -13.13 51.88
CA TYR A 322 4.88 -12.34 51.23
C TYR A 322 5.58 -13.07 50.08
N GLN A 323 5.40 -14.39 49.97
CA GLN A 323 6.02 -15.25 48.96
C GLN A 323 4.99 -15.79 47.96
N THR A 324 3.72 -15.40 48.07
CA THR A 324 2.71 -15.78 47.07
C THR A 324 3.11 -15.24 45.70
N ASN A 325 3.12 -16.12 44.70
CA ASN A 325 3.46 -15.75 43.33
C ASN A 325 2.27 -15.04 42.68
N PRO A 326 2.43 -13.78 42.22
CA PRO A 326 1.37 -13.09 41.48
C PRO A 326 1.22 -13.59 40.04
N GLU A 327 2.25 -14.22 39.45
CA GLU A 327 2.23 -14.64 38.05
C GLU A 327 1.26 -15.81 37.81
N ILE A 328 0.28 -15.57 36.93
CA ILE A 328 -0.70 -16.56 36.47
C ILE A 328 -0.50 -16.81 34.98
N SER A 329 -0.54 -18.07 34.59
CA SER A 329 -0.48 -18.51 33.20
C SER A 329 -1.64 -19.48 32.95
N TYR A 330 -2.43 -19.19 31.92
CA TYR A 330 -3.55 -20.01 31.51
C TYR A 330 -3.43 -20.38 30.02
N GLY A 331 -3.52 -21.67 29.73
CA GLY A 331 -3.47 -22.20 28.37
C GLY A 331 -2.86 -23.60 28.28
N PRO A 332 -2.62 -24.10 27.05
CA PRO A 332 -2.86 -23.40 25.80
C PRO A 332 -4.37 -23.25 25.50
N LEU A 333 -4.75 -22.12 24.90
CA LEU A 333 -6.11 -21.92 24.39
C LEU A 333 -6.44 -22.97 23.31
N SER A 334 -7.72 -23.33 23.18
CA SER A 334 -8.14 -24.35 22.22
C SER A 334 -7.84 -23.92 20.78
N SER A 335 -7.21 -24.79 19.98
CA SER A 335 -6.96 -24.49 18.56
C SER A 335 -8.25 -24.34 17.75
N THR A 336 -9.37 -24.92 18.20
CA THR A 336 -10.68 -24.74 17.55
C THR A 336 -11.28 -23.36 17.76
N LEU A 337 -10.79 -22.63 18.77
CA LEU A 337 -11.21 -21.25 19.06
C LEU A 337 -10.42 -20.25 18.21
N LEU A 338 -9.13 -20.54 17.99
CA LEU A 338 -8.18 -19.61 17.43
C LEU A 338 -8.16 -19.68 15.90
N LYS A 339 -8.39 -18.54 15.26
CA LYS A 339 -8.18 -18.32 13.84
C LYS A 339 -6.83 -17.66 13.62
N GLN A 340 -6.19 -17.88 12.48
CA GLN A 340 -4.95 -17.19 12.11
C GLN A 340 -5.21 -15.69 11.89
N ALA A 341 -4.18 -14.85 12.06
CA ALA A 341 -4.22 -13.41 11.80
C ALA A 341 -5.38 -12.64 12.48
N THR A 342 -5.93 -13.16 13.57
CA THR A 342 -7.17 -12.66 14.18
C THR A 342 -6.87 -12.00 15.53
N THR A 343 -7.46 -10.83 15.76
CA THR A 343 -7.40 -10.14 17.05
C THR A 343 -8.48 -10.67 17.98
N TYR A 344 -8.10 -10.99 19.21
CA TYR A 344 -9.01 -11.41 20.28
C TYR A 344 -8.90 -10.46 21.46
N GLN A 345 -10.03 -10.12 22.08
CA GLN A 345 -10.09 -9.45 23.36
C GLN A 345 -10.31 -10.44 24.50
N TRP A 346 -9.74 -10.15 25.67
CA TRP A 346 -9.88 -10.94 26.88
C TRP A 346 -9.84 -10.06 28.13
N GLN A 347 -10.40 -10.55 29.22
CA GLN A 347 -10.47 -9.85 30.50
C GLN A 347 -10.39 -10.86 31.62
N ILE A 348 -9.89 -10.43 32.77
CA ILE A 348 -9.82 -11.26 33.96
C ILE A 348 -10.64 -10.63 35.09
N GLU A 349 -11.44 -11.44 35.76
CA GLU A 349 -12.13 -11.10 37.00
C GLU A 349 -11.52 -11.93 38.13
N CYS A 350 -10.87 -11.28 39.10
CA CYS A 350 -10.37 -11.92 40.30
C CYS A 350 -11.53 -12.28 41.23
N ALA A 351 -11.76 -13.58 41.42
CA ALA A 351 -12.78 -14.11 42.32
C ALA A 351 -12.32 -13.96 43.77
N VAL A 352 -13.04 -13.14 44.54
CA VAL A 352 -12.77 -12.93 45.97
C VAL A 352 -13.44 -14.03 46.79
N ASN A 353 -12.84 -14.39 47.93
CA ASN A 353 -13.33 -15.39 48.84
C ASN A 353 -14.56 -14.88 49.61
N ASP A 354 -15.61 -15.69 49.70
CA ASP A 354 -16.86 -15.38 50.41
C ASP A 354 -16.74 -15.39 51.96
N GLY A 355 -15.52 -15.56 52.49
CA GLY A 355 -15.22 -15.69 53.91
C GLY A 355 -15.34 -17.12 54.45
N THR A 356 -15.69 -18.09 53.59
CA THR A 356 -15.79 -19.52 53.93
C THR A 356 -14.74 -20.39 53.24
N GLY A 357 -13.88 -19.79 52.41
CA GLY A 357 -12.88 -20.50 51.61
C GLY A 357 -13.28 -20.70 50.15
N ASN A 358 -14.45 -20.25 49.73
CA ASN A 358 -14.96 -20.45 48.36
C ASN A 358 -14.90 -19.15 47.55
N PRO A 359 -14.61 -19.21 46.25
CA PRO A 359 -14.71 -18.04 45.38
C PRO A 359 -16.17 -17.60 45.26
N LEU A 360 -16.39 -16.28 45.22
CA LEU A 360 -17.64 -15.70 44.77
C LEU A 360 -17.91 -16.07 43.30
N GLU A 361 -19.19 -16.07 42.92
CA GLU A 361 -19.64 -16.41 41.56
C GLU A 361 -19.16 -15.36 40.53
N PRO A 362 -19.04 -15.72 39.24
CA PRO A 362 -18.68 -14.77 38.19
C PRO A 362 -19.68 -13.61 38.08
N GLY A 363 -19.18 -12.38 37.90
CA GLY A 363 -19.97 -11.15 37.83
C GLY A 363 -20.47 -10.62 39.18
N ASP A 364 -20.02 -11.19 40.30
CA ASP A 364 -20.34 -10.66 41.63
C ASP A 364 -19.70 -9.27 41.80
N PRO A 365 -20.44 -8.26 42.29
CA PRO A 365 -19.92 -6.90 42.45
C PRO A 365 -18.76 -6.77 43.46
N ASN A 366 -18.52 -7.80 44.29
CA ASN A 366 -17.37 -7.82 45.21
C ASN A 366 -16.14 -8.52 44.62
N ASN A 367 -16.25 -9.14 43.44
CA ASN A 367 -15.09 -9.58 42.69
C ASN A 367 -14.35 -8.39 42.13
N ILE A 368 -13.09 -8.63 41.77
CA ILE A 368 -12.23 -7.57 41.26
C ILE A 368 -12.02 -7.69 39.78
N LEU A 369 -12.72 -6.85 39.03
CA LEU A 369 -12.69 -6.86 37.58
C LEU A 369 -11.44 -6.14 37.05
N GLY A 370 -10.72 -6.78 36.14
CA GLY A 370 -9.59 -6.20 35.43
C GLY A 370 -9.97 -5.45 34.15
N PRO A 371 -9.03 -4.74 33.53
CA PRO A 371 -9.23 -4.12 32.23
C PRO A 371 -9.39 -5.17 31.10
N VAL A 372 -9.90 -4.72 29.96
CA VAL A 372 -9.95 -5.54 28.73
C VAL A 372 -8.63 -5.39 27.97
N TRP A 373 -8.00 -6.52 27.64
CA TRP A 373 -6.77 -6.61 26.88
C TRP A 373 -7.01 -7.25 25.51
N SER A 374 -6.04 -7.12 24.60
CA SER A 374 -6.12 -7.77 23.28
C SER A 374 -4.80 -8.42 22.86
N PHE A 375 -4.89 -9.38 21.95
CA PHE A 375 -3.75 -9.99 21.27
C PHE A 375 -4.11 -10.38 19.83
N LYS A 376 -3.12 -10.46 18.94
CA LYS A 376 -3.29 -10.90 17.55
C LYS A 376 -2.60 -12.25 17.32
N THR A 377 -3.31 -13.23 16.81
CA THR A 377 -2.73 -14.56 16.53
C THR A 377 -1.79 -14.55 15.33
N ALA A 378 -0.79 -15.43 15.38
CA ALA A 378 0.13 -15.68 14.27
C ALA A 378 -0.60 -16.13 12.99
N SER A 379 0.08 -16.00 11.85
CA SER A 379 -0.46 -16.40 10.55
C SER A 379 0.61 -17.00 9.66
N ALA A 380 0.24 -18.03 8.90
CA ALA A 380 1.05 -18.51 7.78
C ALA A 380 0.55 -17.85 6.49
N ILE A 381 1.29 -16.84 6.06
CA ILE A 381 1.03 -16.09 4.83
C ILE A 381 1.49 -16.94 3.64
N PRO A 382 0.61 -17.27 2.68
CA PRO A 382 1.01 -17.99 1.48
C PRO A 382 1.86 -17.10 0.56
N ALA A 383 2.68 -17.73 -0.28
CA ALA A 383 3.52 -17.03 -1.25
C ALA A 383 3.32 -17.61 -2.66
N ILE A 384 3.28 -16.72 -3.65
CA ILE A 384 3.36 -17.06 -5.06
C ILE A 384 4.85 -17.07 -5.44
N ILE A 385 5.34 -18.23 -5.86
CA ILE A 385 6.75 -18.48 -6.22
C ILE A 385 7.02 -18.07 -7.67
N THR A 386 6.07 -18.29 -8.55
CA THR A 386 6.18 -17.94 -9.97
C THR A 386 4.87 -17.33 -10.43
N SER A 387 4.96 -16.11 -10.96
CA SER A 387 3.86 -15.35 -11.55
C SER A 387 3.45 -15.92 -12.91
N PRO A 388 2.22 -15.66 -13.37
CA PRO A 388 1.84 -15.98 -14.73
C PRO A 388 2.69 -15.18 -15.73
N VAL A 389 2.78 -15.69 -16.97
CA VAL A 389 3.57 -15.08 -18.05
C VAL A 389 2.65 -14.55 -19.13
N HIS A 390 2.98 -13.39 -19.71
CA HIS A 390 2.27 -12.84 -20.87
C HIS A 390 2.16 -13.88 -21.99
N THR A 391 0.95 -14.10 -22.50
CA THR A 391 0.65 -15.24 -23.39
C THR A 391 -0.25 -14.84 -24.54
N LEU A 392 0.12 -15.22 -25.77
CA LEU A 392 -0.79 -15.16 -26.91
C LEU A 392 -1.72 -16.37 -26.90
N THR A 393 -2.98 -16.16 -27.30
CA THR A 393 -3.89 -17.28 -27.55
C THR A 393 -3.52 -18.04 -28.81
N ASP A 394 -3.98 -19.28 -28.92
CA ASP A 394 -3.96 -20.01 -30.18
C ASP A 394 -4.97 -19.42 -31.18
N ALA A 395 -4.96 -19.93 -32.42
CA ALA A 395 -5.89 -19.48 -33.47
C ALA A 395 -7.39 -19.77 -33.17
N SER A 396 -7.68 -20.54 -32.12
CA SER A 396 -9.03 -20.78 -31.61
C SER A 396 -9.37 -19.90 -30.40
N GLY A 397 -8.50 -18.96 -30.03
CA GLY A 397 -8.68 -18.07 -28.89
C GLY A 397 -8.39 -18.72 -27.53
N ASN A 398 -7.69 -19.86 -27.48
CA ASN A 398 -7.39 -20.54 -26.21
C ASN A 398 -6.03 -20.15 -25.66
N ALA A 399 -5.93 -19.98 -24.34
CA ALA A 399 -4.67 -19.77 -23.63
C ALA A 399 -4.73 -20.37 -22.23
N THR A 400 -3.57 -20.46 -21.57
CA THR A 400 -3.46 -20.93 -20.19
C THR A 400 -2.41 -20.12 -19.45
N LEU A 401 -2.75 -19.64 -18.26
CA LEU A 401 -1.85 -18.95 -17.36
C LEU A 401 -1.76 -19.75 -16.05
N THR A 402 -0.55 -19.97 -15.55
CA THR A 402 -0.32 -20.79 -14.35
C THR A 402 0.59 -20.08 -13.37
N ILE A 403 0.30 -20.26 -12.09
CA ILE A 403 1.15 -19.84 -10.98
C ILE A 403 1.73 -21.06 -10.25
N GLU A 404 2.87 -20.85 -9.60
CA GLU A 404 3.40 -21.77 -8.59
C GLU A 404 3.36 -21.13 -7.21
N THR A 405 3.11 -21.93 -6.18
CA THR A 405 2.91 -21.44 -4.81
C THR A 405 3.63 -22.28 -3.77
N GLY A 406 3.90 -21.67 -2.62
CA GLY A 406 4.43 -22.35 -1.45
C GLY A 406 3.43 -23.33 -0.83
N LEU A 407 3.94 -24.16 0.10
CA LEU A 407 3.20 -25.27 0.72
C LEU A 407 1.99 -24.85 1.57
N VAL A 408 1.88 -23.57 1.90
CA VAL A 408 0.82 -23.03 2.74
C VAL A 408 -0.42 -22.63 1.91
N ALA A 409 -0.25 -22.36 0.61
CA ALA A 409 -1.34 -22.00 -0.28
C ALA A 409 -2.23 -23.21 -0.60
N ASN A 410 -3.53 -23.10 -0.33
CA ASN A 410 -4.50 -24.17 -0.58
C ASN A 410 -5.78 -23.69 -1.28
N HIS A 411 -5.98 -22.39 -1.45
CA HIS A 411 -7.06 -21.78 -2.25
C HIS A 411 -6.50 -20.69 -3.17
N TYR A 412 -7.24 -20.36 -4.22
CA TYR A 412 -6.81 -19.41 -5.25
C TYR A 412 -8.00 -18.56 -5.72
N ARG A 413 -7.70 -17.34 -6.16
CA ARG A 413 -8.59 -16.47 -6.93
C ARG A 413 -7.81 -15.81 -8.04
N TRP A 414 -8.45 -15.65 -9.19
CA TRP A 414 -7.94 -14.87 -10.31
C TRP A 414 -8.74 -13.59 -10.47
N PHE A 415 -8.07 -12.54 -10.89
CA PHE A 415 -8.64 -11.20 -11.04
C PHE A 415 -8.25 -10.65 -12.40
N LYS A 416 -9.18 -9.92 -13.03
CA LYS A 416 -8.92 -9.10 -14.22
C LYS A 416 -8.60 -7.69 -13.77
N VAL A 417 -7.47 -7.17 -14.26
CA VAL A 417 -7.01 -5.83 -13.91
C VAL A 417 -7.88 -4.76 -14.57
N VAL A 418 -8.28 -3.75 -13.82
CA VAL A 418 -8.94 -2.53 -14.29
C VAL A 418 -7.99 -1.36 -14.01
N GLY A 419 -7.52 -0.66 -15.04
CA GLY A 419 -6.60 0.47 -14.82
C GLY A 419 -5.21 0.04 -14.30
N GLN A 420 -5.04 -0.08 -12.99
CA GLN A 420 -3.82 -0.58 -12.35
C GLN A 420 -4.13 -1.81 -11.51
N GLN A 421 -3.16 -2.68 -11.29
CA GLN A 421 -3.37 -3.87 -10.46
C GLN A 421 -3.60 -3.46 -9.01
N ASP A 422 -4.62 -4.01 -8.36
CA ASP A 422 -4.88 -3.83 -6.94
C ASP A 422 -3.72 -4.39 -6.11
N THR A 423 -3.16 -3.52 -5.27
CA THR A 423 -2.10 -3.86 -4.32
C THR A 423 -2.34 -3.12 -3.01
N ALA A 424 -1.72 -3.57 -1.92
CA ALA A 424 -1.80 -2.85 -0.66
C ALA A 424 -1.12 -1.46 -0.72
N GLU A 425 -0.26 -1.22 -1.72
CA GLU A 425 0.53 0.01 -1.85
C GLU A 425 -0.19 1.13 -2.61
N ASN A 426 -1.06 0.78 -3.57
CA ASN A 426 -1.80 1.77 -4.36
C ASN A 426 -3.23 2.01 -3.87
N GLU A 427 -3.73 1.22 -2.92
CA GLU A 427 -5.08 1.33 -2.35
C GLU A 427 -6.22 1.22 -3.37
N GLU A 428 -5.94 0.73 -4.59
CA GLU A 428 -6.94 0.43 -5.62
C GLU A 428 -7.71 -0.84 -5.25
N ILE A 429 -9.01 -0.86 -5.59
CA ILE A 429 -9.94 -1.95 -5.27
C ILE A 429 -10.96 -2.19 -6.40
N ASP A 430 -10.60 -1.86 -7.64
CA ASP A 430 -11.52 -1.91 -8.78
C ASP A 430 -11.32 -3.14 -9.68
N ASP A 431 -10.33 -4.00 -9.38
CA ASP A 431 -10.10 -5.21 -10.13
C ASP A 431 -11.25 -6.21 -10.00
N ILE A 432 -11.55 -6.87 -11.12
CA ILE A 432 -12.73 -7.74 -11.23
C ILE A 432 -12.31 -9.17 -10.89
N MET A 433 -12.80 -9.70 -9.77
CA MET A 433 -12.65 -11.12 -9.45
C MET A 433 -13.31 -11.99 -10.54
N LEU A 434 -12.52 -12.89 -11.13
CA LEU A 434 -12.98 -13.79 -12.18
C LEU A 434 -13.75 -14.98 -11.60
N THR A 435 -14.79 -15.39 -12.31
CA THR A 435 -15.57 -16.59 -12.02
C THR A 435 -15.46 -17.56 -13.19
N ASP A 436 -15.75 -18.85 -12.95
CA ASP A 436 -15.82 -19.86 -14.01
C ASP A 436 -17.05 -19.62 -14.91
N SER A 437 -16.97 -18.58 -15.74
CA SER A 437 -18.01 -18.12 -16.66
C SER A 437 -17.41 -17.41 -17.88
N GLY A 438 -18.19 -17.31 -18.95
CA GLY A 438 -17.73 -16.73 -20.21
C GLY A 438 -16.57 -17.53 -20.80
N ILE A 439 -15.46 -16.84 -21.07
CA ILE A 439 -14.23 -17.43 -21.61
C ILE A 439 -13.29 -18.00 -20.53
N PHE A 440 -13.58 -17.78 -19.25
CA PHE A 440 -12.71 -18.16 -18.13
C PHE A 440 -13.15 -19.45 -17.46
N SER A 441 -12.18 -20.30 -17.11
CA SER A 441 -12.39 -21.43 -16.22
C SER A 441 -11.12 -21.74 -15.40
N GLY A 442 -11.27 -22.45 -14.29
CA GLY A 442 -10.16 -22.72 -13.36
C GLY A 442 -9.84 -21.52 -12.46
N THR A 443 -10.76 -20.55 -12.30
CA THR A 443 -10.50 -19.28 -11.57
C THR A 443 -10.26 -19.47 -10.07
N THR A 444 -10.49 -20.68 -9.55
CA THR A 444 -10.21 -21.06 -8.16
C THR A 444 -9.03 -22.03 -8.03
N THR A 445 -8.24 -22.21 -9.09
CA THR A 445 -7.09 -23.11 -9.13
C THR A 445 -5.79 -22.36 -9.45
N LYS A 446 -4.66 -23.06 -9.42
CA LYS A 446 -3.35 -22.52 -9.86
C LYS A 446 -3.30 -22.16 -11.35
N THR A 447 -4.26 -22.64 -12.14
CA THR A 447 -4.25 -22.53 -13.59
C THR A 447 -5.54 -21.89 -14.07
N LEU A 448 -5.42 -20.72 -14.70
CA LEU A 448 -6.51 -20.07 -15.42
C LEU A 448 -6.51 -20.53 -16.87
N PHE A 449 -7.66 -20.99 -17.34
CA PHE A 449 -7.90 -21.36 -18.72
C PHE A 449 -8.75 -20.28 -19.41
N ILE A 450 -8.30 -19.82 -20.57
CA ILE A 450 -9.05 -18.96 -21.48
C ILE A 450 -9.46 -19.81 -22.67
N THR A 451 -10.75 -19.80 -23.02
CA THR A 451 -11.28 -20.56 -24.16
C THR A 451 -12.08 -19.64 -25.08
N GLY A 452 -11.72 -19.61 -26.35
CA GLY A 452 -12.48 -18.89 -27.36
C GLY A 452 -12.47 -17.36 -27.25
N ALA A 453 -11.35 -16.76 -26.82
CA ALA A 453 -11.18 -15.31 -26.85
C ALA A 453 -11.38 -14.75 -28.26
N ALA A 454 -12.08 -13.62 -28.38
CA ALA A 454 -12.45 -13.00 -29.63
C ALA A 454 -11.24 -12.52 -30.45
N SER A 455 -11.30 -12.74 -31.77
CA SER A 455 -10.21 -12.42 -32.70
C SER A 455 -9.98 -10.92 -32.94
N ASP A 456 -10.97 -10.09 -32.59
CA ASP A 456 -10.87 -8.62 -32.64
C ASP A 456 -10.16 -8.05 -31.39
N GLY A 457 -9.87 -8.89 -30.39
CA GLY A 457 -9.22 -8.49 -29.16
C GLY A 457 -10.13 -7.87 -28.11
N SER A 458 -11.46 -7.95 -28.26
CA SER A 458 -12.40 -7.43 -27.26
C SER A 458 -12.23 -8.09 -25.88
N ASP A 459 -11.63 -9.28 -25.86
CA ASP A 459 -11.38 -10.08 -24.67
C ASP A 459 -9.96 -9.92 -24.09
N ASP A 460 -9.07 -9.20 -24.76
CA ASP A 460 -7.70 -8.98 -24.27
C ASP A 460 -7.73 -8.38 -22.85
N ALA A 461 -6.93 -8.94 -21.95
CA ALA A 461 -6.92 -8.50 -20.57
C ALA A 461 -5.60 -8.81 -19.86
N ARG A 462 -5.32 -8.01 -18.83
CA ARG A 462 -4.38 -8.37 -17.77
C ARG A 462 -5.10 -9.14 -16.68
N VAL A 463 -4.46 -10.18 -16.19
CA VAL A 463 -4.96 -11.00 -15.09
C VAL A 463 -3.83 -11.31 -14.11
N TYR A 464 -4.19 -11.49 -12.85
CA TYR A 464 -3.27 -11.95 -11.81
C TYR A 464 -4.01 -12.88 -10.84
N ALA A 465 -3.25 -13.53 -9.98
CA ALA A 465 -3.79 -14.45 -8.99
C ALA A 465 -3.43 -13.99 -7.57
N ILE A 466 -4.32 -14.29 -6.63
CA ILE A 466 -4.05 -14.28 -5.19
C ILE A 466 -4.18 -15.72 -4.70
N ALA A 467 -3.18 -16.17 -3.94
CA ALA A 467 -3.21 -17.46 -3.26
C ALA A 467 -3.64 -17.25 -1.81
N TYR A 468 -4.36 -18.21 -1.24
CA TYR A 468 -4.89 -18.11 0.12
C TYR A 468 -4.50 -19.33 0.94
N ASN A 469 -4.31 -19.09 2.23
CA ASN A 469 -4.29 -20.11 3.26
C ASN A 469 -5.64 -20.12 3.97
N GLY A 470 -6.44 -21.14 3.69
CA GLY A 470 -7.84 -21.22 4.10
C GLY A 470 -8.80 -20.64 3.06
N ASP A 471 -10.10 -20.81 3.32
CA ASP A 471 -11.16 -20.32 2.44
C ASP A 471 -11.23 -18.79 2.49
N PRO A 472 -11.05 -18.06 1.36
CA PRO A 472 -11.16 -16.61 1.33
C PRO A 472 -12.52 -16.08 1.82
N GLU A 473 -13.63 -16.80 1.59
CA GLU A 473 -14.96 -16.37 2.07
C GLU A 473 -15.09 -16.52 3.60
N GLY A 474 -14.24 -17.35 4.21
CA GLY A 474 -14.19 -17.60 5.65
C GLY A 474 -13.12 -16.80 6.40
N GLY A 475 -12.51 -15.80 5.76
CA GLY A 475 -11.40 -15.02 6.32
C GLY A 475 -10.02 -15.64 6.09
N GLY A 476 -9.85 -16.40 5.01
CA GLY A 476 -8.56 -16.97 4.60
C GLY A 476 -7.49 -15.89 4.38
N VAL A 477 -6.25 -16.23 4.70
CA VAL A 477 -5.13 -15.28 4.67
C VAL A 477 -4.60 -15.17 3.23
N PRO A 478 -4.64 -13.98 2.60
CA PRO A 478 -4.16 -13.80 1.24
C PRO A 478 -2.63 -13.72 1.17
N SER A 479 -2.08 -14.12 0.02
CA SER A 479 -0.73 -13.75 -0.41
C SER A 479 -0.71 -12.31 -0.91
N ALA A 480 0.49 -11.74 -1.09
CA ALA A 480 0.65 -10.67 -2.06
C ALA A 480 0.17 -11.15 -3.46
N PRO A 481 -0.39 -10.27 -4.29
CA PRO A 481 -0.84 -10.64 -5.62
C PRO A 481 0.35 -11.06 -6.51
N SER A 482 0.13 -11.97 -7.45
CA SER A 482 1.15 -12.28 -8.47
C SER A 482 1.39 -11.06 -9.36
N ALA A 483 2.51 -11.00 -10.07
CA ALA A 483 2.61 -10.03 -11.17
C ALA A 483 1.47 -10.24 -12.17
N ALA A 484 0.90 -9.15 -12.68
CA ALA A 484 -0.12 -9.23 -13.72
C ALA A 484 0.47 -9.71 -15.05
N ALA A 485 -0.23 -10.63 -15.70
CA ALA A 485 0.10 -11.11 -17.02
C ALA A 485 -1.02 -10.77 -18.00
N TRP A 486 -0.64 -10.34 -19.19
CA TRP A 486 -1.55 -10.15 -20.29
C TRP A 486 -1.85 -11.48 -20.97
N PHE A 487 -3.08 -11.64 -21.46
CA PHE A 487 -3.34 -12.48 -22.61
C PHE A 487 -3.91 -11.66 -23.76
N TRP A 488 -3.52 -12.00 -24.98
CA TRP A 488 -4.01 -11.34 -26.18
C TRP A 488 -4.35 -12.34 -27.28
N TYR A 489 -5.32 -11.98 -28.11
CA TYR A 489 -5.49 -12.63 -29.41
C TYR A 489 -4.46 -12.10 -30.43
N PRO A 490 -3.73 -12.97 -31.16
CA PRO A 490 -2.75 -12.54 -32.15
C PRO A 490 -3.42 -11.87 -33.37
N ARG A 491 -3.17 -10.57 -33.59
CA ARG A 491 -3.79 -9.77 -34.65
C ARG A 491 -2.95 -8.55 -35.07
N LEU A 492 -3.40 -7.89 -36.13
CA LEU A 492 -3.03 -6.50 -36.42
C LEU A 492 -3.67 -5.62 -35.35
N VAL A 493 -2.86 -4.78 -34.68
CA VAL A 493 -3.32 -3.94 -33.57
C VAL A 493 -3.31 -2.46 -33.91
N ASN A 494 -2.43 -2.00 -34.80
CA ASN A 494 -2.47 -0.63 -35.30
C ASN A 494 -2.23 -0.61 -36.80
N HIS A 495 -2.94 0.22 -37.53
CA HIS A 495 -2.73 0.46 -38.96
C HIS A 495 -2.98 1.92 -39.28
N TYR A 496 -1.91 2.62 -39.64
CA TYR A 496 -1.92 3.99 -40.14
C TYR A 496 -1.71 3.97 -41.66
N PRO A 497 -2.78 4.09 -42.47
CA PRO A 497 -2.64 4.13 -43.93
C PRO A 497 -2.02 5.44 -44.41
N PHE A 498 -2.14 6.52 -43.63
CA PHE A 498 -1.71 7.87 -44.01
C PHE A 498 -2.42 8.46 -45.24
N GLU A 499 -3.70 8.12 -45.42
CA GLU A 499 -4.53 8.61 -46.53
C GLU A 499 -5.33 9.88 -46.22
N THR A 500 -5.56 10.15 -44.93
CA THR A 500 -6.42 11.25 -44.48
C THR A 500 -5.88 11.88 -43.21
N THR A 501 -6.25 13.14 -43.01
CA THR A 501 -6.06 13.86 -41.75
C THR A 501 -7.34 14.62 -41.38
N TYR A 502 -7.55 14.86 -40.09
CA TYR A 502 -8.66 15.67 -39.58
C TYR A 502 -8.29 16.36 -38.28
N GLU A 503 -9.07 17.37 -37.89
CA GLU A 503 -8.85 18.16 -36.68
C GLU A 503 -9.68 17.62 -35.51
N VAL A 504 -9.02 17.44 -34.36
CA VAL A 504 -9.66 17.18 -33.07
C VAL A 504 -9.07 18.15 -32.06
N GLU A 505 -9.91 18.98 -31.45
CA GLU A 505 -9.47 19.96 -30.43
C GLU A 505 -8.28 20.85 -30.87
N GLU A 506 -8.30 21.32 -32.13
CA GLU A 506 -7.23 22.15 -32.75
C GLU A 506 -5.90 21.41 -32.97
N VAL A 507 -5.91 20.08 -32.87
CA VAL A 507 -4.78 19.21 -33.23
C VAL A 507 -5.14 18.42 -34.48
N THR A 508 -4.30 18.54 -35.52
CA THR A 508 -4.40 17.68 -36.70
C THR A 508 -3.95 16.27 -36.34
N ILE A 509 -4.75 15.27 -36.69
CA ILE A 509 -4.43 13.86 -36.47
C ILE A 509 -4.55 13.06 -37.76
N THR A 510 -3.87 11.91 -37.81
CA THR A 510 -4.03 10.89 -38.85
C THR A 510 -4.56 9.59 -38.23
N PRO A 511 -5.55 8.92 -38.85
CA PRO A 511 -6.27 7.85 -38.19
C PRO A 511 -5.47 6.55 -38.08
N ASP A 512 -5.68 5.83 -36.97
CA ASP A 512 -5.47 4.39 -36.91
C ASP A 512 -6.79 3.68 -37.22
N ILE A 513 -6.86 2.99 -38.37
CA ILE A 513 -8.10 2.35 -38.83
C ILE A 513 -8.41 1.01 -38.14
N VAL A 514 -7.55 0.54 -37.23
CA VAL A 514 -7.70 -0.72 -36.49
C VAL A 514 -8.06 -0.47 -35.03
N SER A 515 -7.25 0.29 -34.29
CA SER A 515 -7.48 0.52 -32.86
C SER A 515 -8.25 1.82 -32.55
N GLY A 516 -8.19 2.80 -33.45
CA GLY A 516 -8.60 4.17 -33.18
C GLY A 516 -7.60 4.98 -32.34
N TYR A 517 -6.39 4.47 -32.08
CA TYR A 517 -5.29 5.21 -31.45
C TYR A 517 -4.63 6.16 -32.45
N ASP A 518 -5.40 7.15 -32.89
CA ASP A 518 -5.01 8.13 -33.89
C ASP A 518 -3.72 8.86 -33.49
N ALA A 519 -2.87 9.16 -34.47
CA ALA A 519 -1.60 9.82 -34.24
C ALA A 519 -1.74 11.34 -34.42
N MET A 520 -1.40 12.09 -33.38
CA MET A 520 -1.35 13.55 -33.40
C MET A 520 -0.15 14.03 -34.21
N LEU A 521 -0.36 14.91 -35.17
CA LEU A 521 0.69 15.50 -36.00
C LEU A 521 1.24 16.75 -35.32
N LEU A 522 2.56 16.78 -35.09
CA LEU A 522 3.20 17.77 -34.22
C LEU A 522 4.49 18.30 -34.85
N SER A 523 4.91 19.46 -34.35
CA SER A 523 6.20 20.10 -34.63
C SER A 523 6.81 20.61 -33.32
N ASN A 524 8.13 20.72 -33.27
CA ASN A 524 8.82 21.35 -32.13
C ASN A 524 8.93 22.88 -32.26
N ASP A 525 8.49 23.44 -33.39
CA ASP A 525 8.52 24.87 -33.63
C ASP A 525 7.24 25.56 -33.08
N THR A 526 7.15 26.88 -33.19
CA THR A 526 5.95 27.65 -32.78
C THR A 526 4.94 27.84 -33.93
N GLY A 527 5.20 27.24 -35.08
CA GLY A 527 4.41 27.28 -36.30
C GLY A 527 3.38 26.15 -36.37
N GLN A 528 2.74 26.03 -37.54
CA GLN A 528 1.76 25.00 -37.89
C GLN A 528 2.34 24.06 -38.95
N ASP A 529 3.67 23.91 -38.99
CA ASP A 529 4.41 23.14 -39.99
C ASP A 529 4.47 21.66 -39.62
N ILE A 530 3.33 21.08 -39.28
CA ILE A 530 3.18 19.66 -38.99
C ILE A 530 3.42 18.78 -40.25
N PRO A 531 3.57 17.46 -40.09
CA PRO A 531 3.55 16.53 -41.22
C PRO A 531 2.34 16.72 -42.14
N VAL A 532 2.52 16.56 -43.45
CA VAL A 532 1.45 16.78 -44.45
C VAL A 532 1.31 15.59 -45.38
N LEU A 533 0.10 15.40 -45.91
CA LEU A 533 -0.14 14.41 -46.96
C LEU A 533 0.59 14.82 -48.25
N ALA A 534 1.31 13.87 -48.84
CA ALA A 534 1.95 13.98 -50.14
C ALA A 534 1.55 12.79 -51.02
N ALA A 535 1.87 12.83 -52.32
CA ALA A 535 1.58 11.70 -53.21
C ALA A 535 2.23 10.42 -52.68
N GLY A 536 1.42 9.39 -52.46
CA GLY A 536 1.82 8.12 -51.87
C GLY A 536 2.60 7.22 -52.82
N MET A 537 2.78 5.97 -52.40
CA MET A 537 3.37 4.95 -53.25
C MET A 537 2.39 4.56 -54.37
N PRO A 538 2.73 4.72 -55.66
CA PRO A 538 1.77 4.54 -56.75
C PRO A 538 1.13 3.16 -56.83
N GLU A 539 1.82 2.11 -56.37
CA GLU A 539 1.34 0.74 -56.39
C GLU A 539 0.51 0.35 -55.16
N LEU A 540 0.48 1.18 -54.11
CA LEU A 540 -0.28 0.92 -52.89
C LEU A 540 -1.74 1.34 -53.06
N GLU A 541 -2.65 0.76 -52.27
CA GLU A 541 -4.06 1.16 -52.27
C GLU A 541 -4.23 2.48 -51.52
N GLY A 542 -4.37 3.58 -52.27
CA GLY A 542 -4.40 4.92 -51.70
C GLY A 542 -3.84 5.96 -52.67
N ASP A 543 -4.01 7.24 -52.34
CA ASP A 543 -3.46 8.34 -53.13
C ASP A 543 -2.31 9.05 -52.38
N PHE A 544 -2.17 8.86 -51.07
CA PHE A 544 -1.33 9.69 -50.22
C PHE A 544 -0.36 8.90 -49.32
N ALA A 545 0.64 9.61 -48.81
CA ALA A 545 1.53 9.17 -47.75
C ALA A 545 1.79 10.35 -46.82
N LEU A 546 2.23 10.08 -45.59
CA LEU A 546 2.57 11.13 -44.64
C LEU A 546 4.03 11.58 -44.87
N LYS A 547 4.21 12.83 -45.28
CA LYS A 547 5.52 13.45 -45.50
C LYS A 547 6.00 14.15 -44.23
N PHE A 548 7.24 13.84 -43.85
CA PHE A 548 8.02 14.51 -42.83
C PHE A 548 9.17 15.28 -43.48
N ASP A 549 9.17 16.61 -43.37
CA ASP A 549 10.15 17.51 -43.97
C ASP A 549 11.21 17.92 -42.95
N ASN A 550 12.12 17.00 -42.62
CA ASN A 550 13.14 17.15 -41.58
C ASN A 550 14.59 17.13 -42.14
N PRO A 551 14.95 18.02 -43.09
CA PRO A 551 16.21 17.96 -43.85
C PRO A 551 17.49 18.13 -43.00
N ARG A 552 18.61 17.53 -43.46
CA ARG A 552 19.96 17.80 -42.92
C ARG A 552 20.45 19.16 -43.40
N GLY A 553 20.56 20.17 -42.52
CA GLY A 553 21.45 21.36 -42.62
C GLY A 553 21.59 22.09 -43.98
N THR A 554 21.25 23.39 -43.99
CA THR A 554 21.13 24.37 -45.12
C THR A 554 19.71 24.63 -45.61
N ASP A 555 18.74 23.89 -45.10
CA ASP A 555 17.32 24.16 -45.28
C ASP A 555 16.80 25.15 -44.20
N PRO A 556 15.98 26.15 -44.54
CA PRO A 556 15.30 26.99 -43.56
C PRO A 556 14.46 26.21 -42.53
N ASN A 557 14.00 24.99 -42.88
CA ASN A 557 13.17 24.14 -42.04
C ASN A 557 13.96 23.23 -41.08
N VAL A 558 15.28 23.45 -40.90
CA VAL A 558 16.10 22.67 -39.95
C VAL A 558 15.61 22.80 -38.49
N ALA A 559 14.85 23.85 -38.18
CA ALA A 559 14.22 24.05 -36.87
C ALA A 559 12.83 23.39 -36.74
N ASP A 560 12.26 22.94 -37.86
CA ASP A 560 10.86 22.57 -38.05
C ASP A 560 10.71 21.05 -37.86
N ALA A 561 11.15 20.55 -36.70
CA ALA A 561 11.21 19.12 -36.45
C ALA A 561 9.80 18.52 -36.34
N GLN A 562 9.32 17.92 -37.43
CA GLN A 562 8.00 17.32 -37.61
C GLN A 562 7.98 15.87 -37.12
N TYR A 563 6.91 15.47 -36.44
CA TYR A 563 6.72 14.11 -35.94
C TYR A 563 5.24 13.82 -35.70
N ALA A 564 4.91 12.57 -35.37
CA ALA A 564 3.58 12.23 -34.85
C ALA A 564 3.66 11.53 -33.49
N GLN A 565 2.58 11.63 -32.70
CA GLN A 565 2.47 11.06 -31.37
C GLN A 565 1.23 10.20 -31.21
N VAL A 566 1.38 9.03 -30.62
CA VAL A 566 0.27 8.17 -30.19
C VAL A 566 0.11 8.29 -28.67
N SER A 567 -1.06 8.70 -28.20
CA SER A 567 -1.26 8.92 -26.75
C SER A 567 -1.52 7.64 -25.96
N GLU A 568 -1.92 6.56 -26.64
CA GLU A 568 -2.23 5.29 -25.98
C GLU A 568 -0.97 4.58 -25.49
N GLY A 569 -0.90 4.31 -24.18
CA GLY A 569 0.31 3.78 -23.55
C GLY A 569 0.60 2.31 -23.86
N TRP A 570 -0.37 1.55 -24.35
CA TRP A 570 -0.15 0.17 -24.76
C TRP A 570 -0.03 -0.04 -26.28
N ALA A 571 0.01 1.04 -27.08
CA ALA A 571 0.01 0.97 -28.54
C ALA A 571 1.13 0.09 -29.15
N GLY A 572 2.25 -0.11 -28.44
CA GLY A 572 3.32 -1.04 -28.85
C GLY A 572 3.89 -1.91 -27.72
N GLY A 573 3.23 -1.97 -26.57
CA GLY A 573 3.70 -2.68 -25.38
C GLY A 573 3.36 -4.18 -25.38
N TYR A 574 3.83 -4.92 -26.38
CA TYR A 574 3.54 -6.35 -26.56
C TYR A 574 4.76 -7.22 -26.32
N LYS A 575 4.53 -8.50 -25.98
CA LYS A 575 5.62 -9.47 -25.77
C LYS A 575 6.30 -9.84 -27.08
N ASP A 576 5.48 -10.22 -28.06
CA ASP A 576 5.88 -10.46 -29.43
C ASP A 576 5.35 -9.32 -30.28
N ILE A 577 6.05 -8.96 -31.35
CA ILE A 577 5.65 -7.81 -32.17
C ILE A 577 6.12 -7.94 -33.61
N THR A 578 5.35 -7.34 -34.53
CA THR A 578 5.79 -7.00 -35.89
C THR A 578 5.53 -5.53 -36.14
N ILE A 579 6.50 -4.80 -36.67
CA ILE A 579 6.34 -3.42 -37.19
C ILE A 579 6.63 -3.47 -38.68
N SER A 580 5.75 -2.94 -39.52
CA SER A 580 5.89 -2.93 -40.98
C SER A 580 5.50 -1.57 -41.55
N ALA A 581 6.23 -1.05 -42.53
CA ALA A 581 5.86 0.18 -43.24
C ALA A 581 6.48 0.22 -44.63
N TRP A 582 5.85 0.97 -45.54
CA TRP A 582 6.53 1.49 -46.72
C TRP A 582 7.22 2.79 -46.37
N VAL A 583 8.48 2.91 -46.82
CA VAL A 583 9.37 3.98 -46.42
C VAL A 583 10.05 4.56 -47.64
N TYR A 584 9.91 5.87 -47.82
CA TYR A 584 10.69 6.65 -48.77
C TYR A 584 11.63 7.56 -47.99
N SER A 585 12.90 7.19 -47.85
CA SER A 585 13.86 8.06 -47.14
C SER A 585 14.42 9.12 -48.09
N SER A 586 14.34 10.39 -47.71
CA SER A 586 14.90 11.51 -48.50
C SER A 586 16.32 11.88 -48.03
N GLY A 587 17.06 10.91 -47.46
CA GLY A 587 18.19 11.18 -46.57
C GLY A 587 17.72 11.80 -45.24
N GLY A 588 18.62 12.00 -44.28
CA GLY A 588 18.23 12.53 -42.96
C GLY A 588 19.29 12.24 -41.91
N SER A 589 19.35 13.04 -40.83
CA SER A 589 20.37 12.95 -39.75
C SER A 589 20.48 11.55 -39.16
N ASN A 590 21.62 11.21 -38.55
CA ASN A 590 21.77 9.90 -37.91
C ASN A 590 20.68 9.69 -36.86
N TRP A 591 20.24 8.43 -36.70
CA TRP A 591 19.21 8.01 -35.76
C TRP A 591 17.78 8.46 -36.10
N ASN A 592 17.51 8.78 -37.36
CA ASN A 592 16.18 8.96 -37.90
C ASN A 592 15.33 7.68 -37.76
N ARG A 593 14.34 7.72 -36.87
CA ARG A 593 13.44 6.62 -36.53
C ARG A 593 12.19 6.65 -37.41
N ILE A 594 11.76 5.50 -37.91
CA ILE A 594 10.39 5.37 -38.42
C ILE A 594 9.43 5.49 -37.24
N LEU A 595 9.72 4.76 -36.17
CA LEU A 595 8.95 4.74 -34.92
C LEU A 595 9.90 4.55 -33.73
N ASP A 596 9.59 5.18 -32.61
CA ASP A 596 10.25 5.03 -31.31
C ASP A 596 9.22 5.16 -30.18
N PHE A 597 8.83 4.02 -29.59
CA PHE A 597 7.81 3.92 -28.54
C PHE A 597 8.47 3.59 -27.21
N GLY A 598 8.16 4.34 -26.15
CA GLY A 598 8.74 4.08 -24.83
C GLY A 598 8.41 5.13 -23.78
N ASN A 599 9.20 5.16 -22.72
CA ASN A 599 9.03 6.08 -21.59
C ASN A 599 10.12 7.13 -21.53
N ASP A 600 11.36 6.75 -21.84
CA ASP A 600 12.53 7.60 -21.71
C ASP A 600 13.69 7.00 -22.51
N THR A 601 14.91 7.52 -22.29
CA THR A 601 16.14 7.02 -22.95
C THR A 601 16.68 5.69 -22.37
N ASN A 602 16.02 5.12 -21.37
CA ASN A 602 16.32 3.81 -20.76
C ASN A 602 15.30 2.73 -21.11
N ASN A 603 14.13 3.12 -21.62
CA ASN A 603 12.98 2.25 -21.85
C ASN A 603 12.28 2.61 -23.15
N TYR A 604 12.55 1.87 -24.22
CA TYR A 604 11.94 2.10 -25.53
C TYR A 604 12.10 0.89 -26.48
N MET A 605 11.37 0.93 -27.58
CA MET A 605 11.56 0.11 -28.76
C MET A 605 11.54 1.02 -29.99
N PHE A 606 12.45 0.82 -30.93
CA PHE A 606 12.46 1.59 -32.18
C PHE A 606 12.68 0.74 -33.43
N LEU A 607 12.25 1.30 -34.56
CA LEU A 607 12.69 0.93 -35.91
C LEU A 607 13.34 2.16 -36.57
N CYS A 608 14.58 2.02 -37.05
CA CYS A 608 15.41 3.11 -37.54
C CYS A 608 15.97 2.79 -38.93
N VAL A 609 16.07 3.80 -39.79
CA VAL A 609 16.54 3.67 -41.19
C VAL A 609 18.00 4.07 -41.42
N ASN A 610 18.62 4.73 -40.44
CA ASN A 610 20.04 5.05 -40.49
C ASN A 610 20.58 5.29 -39.07
N PRO A 611 21.09 4.25 -38.38
CA PRO A 611 21.61 4.36 -37.01
C PRO A 611 22.97 5.07 -36.93
N GLY A 612 23.48 5.65 -38.03
CA GLY A 612 24.71 6.45 -38.08
C GLY A 612 26.03 5.67 -37.94
N SER A 613 26.01 4.50 -37.32
CA SER A 613 27.17 3.59 -37.19
C SER A 613 27.52 2.91 -38.50
N VAL A 614 26.50 2.62 -39.33
CA VAL A 614 26.62 2.10 -40.69
C VAL A 614 25.61 2.87 -41.54
N ASN A 615 26.06 3.47 -42.64
CA ASN A 615 25.20 4.28 -43.50
C ASN A 615 24.04 3.45 -44.06
N ARG A 616 22.82 3.99 -43.94
CA ARG A 616 21.59 3.46 -44.55
C ARG A 616 21.29 1.99 -44.20
N GLN A 617 21.69 1.60 -42.99
CA GLN A 617 21.32 0.33 -42.38
C GLN A 617 19.97 0.48 -41.67
N VAL A 618 19.10 -0.52 -41.77
CA VAL A 618 17.90 -0.61 -40.93
C VAL A 618 18.26 -1.28 -39.61
N ARG A 619 17.77 -0.73 -38.49
CA ARG A 619 17.98 -1.28 -37.15
C ARG A 619 16.68 -1.31 -36.36
N PHE A 620 16.41 -2.44 -35.73
CA PHE A 620 15.35 -2.62 -34.74
C PHE A 620 16.00 -2.90 -33.39
N ALA A 621 15.51 -2.26 -32.33
CA ALA A 621 16.03 -2.48 -30.99
C ALA A 621 14.95 -2.36 -29.92
N VAL A 622 15.16 -3.06 -28.82
CA VAL A 622 14.39 -2.94 -27.58
C VAL A 622 15.37 -2.62 -26.46
N LYS A 623 15.01 -1.66 -25.62
CA LYS A 623 15.75 -1.26 -24.43
C LYS A 623 14.83 -1.27 -23.21
N VAL A 624 15.28 -1.95 -22.16
CA VAL A 624 14.57 -2.05 -20.87
C VAL A 624 15.58 -1.81 -19.76
N ALA A 625 15.25 -0.92 -18.83
CA ALA A 625 16.07 -0.58 -17.67
C ALA A 625 17.55 -0.30 -18.01
N GLY A 626 17.79 0.42 -19.12
CA GLY A 626 19.14 0.81 -19.54
C GLY A 626 19.87 -0.20 -20.44
N ASN A 627 19.37 -1.43 -20.60
CA ASN A 627 20.00 -2.47 -21.43
C ASN A 627 19.34 -2.53 -22.81
N GLU A 628 20.11 -2.33 -23.89
CA GLU A 628 19.61 -2.37 -25.27
C GLU A 628 20.05 -3.67 -25.97
N GLN A 629 19.13 -4.27 -26.72
CA GLN A 629 19.38 -5.37 -27.64
C GLN A 629 18.85 -5.00 -29.02
N SER A 630 19.55 -5.40 -30.09
CA SER A 630 19.18 -4.98 -31.44
C SER A 630 19.52 -6.00 -32.50
N VAL A 631 18.85 -5.88 -33.64
CA VAL A 631 19.15 -6.52 -34.91
C VAL A 631 19.31 -5.43 -35.97
N SER A 632 20.19 -5.67 -36.93
CA SER A 632 20.49 -4.74 -38.01
C SER A 632 20.55 -5.46 -39.35
N SER A 633 20.17 -4.78 -40.43
CA SER A 633 20.43 -5.22 -41.80
C SER A 633 21.90 -5.03 -42.20
N ALA A 634 22.27 -5.44 -43.41
CA ALA A 634 23.52 -4.99 -44.04
C ALA A 634 23.54 -3.45 -44.25
N ALA A 635 24.73 -2.91 -44.52
CA ALA A 635 24.89 -1.52 -44.95
C ALA A 635 24.10 -1.26 -46.23
N GLU A 636 23.66 -0.02 -46.45
CA GLU A 636 23.08 0.38 -47.75
C GLU A 636 21.79 -0.33 -48.13
N ALA A 637 21.14 -1.01 -47.18
CA ALA A 637 19.92 -1.78 -47.40
C ALA A 637 18.69 -0.90 -47.70
N LEU A 638 18.72 0.39 -47.30
CA LEU A 638 17.65 1.34 -47.58
C LEU A 638 18.16 2.51 -48.46
N PRO A 639 18.07 2.40 -49.80
CA PRO A 639 18.47 3.49 -50.68
C PRO A 639 17.60 4.74 -50.48
N ASP A 640 18.23 5.91 -50.61
CA ASP A 640 17.51 7.18 -50.57
C ASP A 640 16.65 7.34 -51.84
N ASN A 641 15.55 8.08 -51.71
CA ASN A 641 14.65 8.47 -52.79
C ASN A 641 14.01 7.31 -53.54
N THR A 642 13.74 6.20 -52.83
CA THR A 642 13.05 5.02 -53.36
C THR A 642 12.11 4.47 -52.29
N TRP A 643 10.92 4.01 -52.67
CA TRP A 643 10.02 3.29 -51.78
C TRP A 643 10.58 1.91 -51.46
N VAL A 644 10.68 1.59 -50.18
CA VAL A 644 11.17 0.31 -49.67
C VAL A 644 10.22 -0.18 -48.59
N HIS A 645 9.82 -1.46 -48.67
CA HIS A 645 9.06 -2.09 -47.60
C HIS A 645 10.02 -2.54 -46.51
N VAL A 646 9.80 -2.09 -45.27
CA VAL A 646 10.63 -2.43 -44.12
C VAL A 646 9.75 -3.09 -43.07
N ALA A 647 10.14 -4.27 -42.61
CA ALA A 647 9.50 -4.92 -41.48
C ALA A 647 10.52 -5.38 -40.44
N ALA A 648 10.11 -5.39 -39.17
CA ALA A 648 10.86 -6.00 -38.08
C ALA A 648 9.94 -6.87 -37.24
N THR A 649 10.43 -8.04 -36.82
CA THR A 649 9.67 -8.98 -35.97
C THR A 649 10.48 -9.36 -34.74
N LEU A 650 9.84 -9.53 -33.60
CA LEU A 650 10.43 -10.09 -32.39
C LEU A 650 9.48 -11.13 -31.80
N THR A 651 10.00 -12.34 -31.55
CA THR A 651 9.31 -13.39 -30.79
C THR A 651 10.31 -14.23 -30.01
N GLY A 652 9.97 -14.57 -28.77
CA GLY A 652 10.87 -15.27 -27.86
C GLY A 652 12.18 -14.48 -27.70
N THR A 653 13.29 -15.03 -28.21
CA THR A 653 14.59 -14.34 -28.19
C THR A 653 15.07 -13.87 -29.57
N THR A 654 14.24 -13.98 -30.61
CA THR A 654 14.67 -13.80 -32.00
C THR A 654 14.08 -12.54 -32.61
N GLY A 655 14.93 -11.54 -32.84
CA GLY A 655 14.64 -10.35 -33.63
C GLY A 655 15.06 -10.52 -35.09
N ARG A 656 14.25 -10.03 -36.02
CA ARG A 656 14.53 -10.05 -37.46
C ARG A 656 14.20 -8.73 -38.12
N ILE A 657 14.86 -8.46 -39.24
CA ILE A 657 14.56 -7.35 -40.15
C ILE A 657 14.35 -7.91 -41.54
N TYR A 658 13.36 -7.37 -42.24
CA TYR A 658 13.04 -7.67 -43.62
C TYR A 658 13.05 -6.39 -44.45
N ILE A 659 13.59 -6.49 -45.66
CA ILE A 659 13.63 -5.41 -46.65
C ILE A 659 13.03 -5.95 -47.93
N ASN A 660 12.00 -5.29 -48.45
CA ASN A 660 11.25 -5.73 -49.64
C ASN A 660 10.79 -7.19 -49.55
N GLY A 661 10.33 -7.60 -48.36
CA GLY A 661 9.82 -8.96 -48.11
C GLY A 661 10.90 -10.01 -47.85
N GLU A 662 12.19 -9.70 -48.05
CA GLU A 662 13.30 -10.62 -47.84
C GLU A 662 13.98 -10.43 -46.47
N LEU A 663 14.40 -11.52 -45.84
CA LEU A 663 15.12 -11.47 -44.56
C LEU A 663 16.50 -10.81 -44.75
N ALA A 664 16.71 -9.68 -44.09
CA ALA A 664 17.91 -8.86 -44.20
C ALA A 664 18.80 -8.88 -42.94
N GLY A 665 18.29 -9.38 -41.81
CA GLY A 665 19.06 -9.50 -40.57
C GLY A 665 18.34 -10.37 -39.53
N THR A 666 19.11 -11.06 -38.68
CA THR A 666 18.61 -11.90 -37.59
C THR A 666 19.51 -11.79 -36.36
N ASN A 667 18.90 -11.71 -35.18
CA ASN A 667 19.58 -11.86 -33.89
C ASN A 667 18.75 -12.77 -32.98
N THR A 668 19.31 -13.91 -32.58
CA THR A 668 18.64 -14.92 -31.73
C THR A 668 18.81 -14.71 -30.23
N SER A 669 19.46 -13.61 -29.83
CA SER A 669 19.82 -13.28 -28.45
C SER A 669 19.13 -12.01 -27.94
N MET A 670 17.98 -11.65 -28.50
CA MET A 670 17.15 -10.52 -28.07
C MET A 670 16.14 -10.99 -27.01
N THR A 671 16.56 -11.11 -25.75
CA THR A 671 15.74 -11.55 -24.62
C THR A 671 14.83 -10.47 -23.99
N LEU A 672 14.92 -9.22 -24.44
CA LEU A 672 14.08 -8.11 -23.97
C LEU A 672 12.87 -7.96 -24.87
N ASP A 673 11.70 -7.71 -24.27
CA ASP A 673 10.45 -7.47 -24.96
C ASP A 673 9.84 -6.10 -24.61
N PRO A 674 9.03 -5.50 -25.52
CA PRO A 674 8.40 -4.21 -25.28
C PRO A 674 7.45 -4.16 -24.08
N VAL A 675 6.69 -5.23 -23.79
CA VAL A 675 5.76 -5.25 -22.65
C VAL A 675 6.49 -5.05 -21.31
N SER A 676 7.77 -5.43 -21.22
CA SER A 676 8.58 -5.32 -20.00
C SER A 676 8.84 -3.88 -19.51
N TYR A 677 8.71 -2.85 -20.35
CA TYR A 677 8.83 -1.46 -19.90
C TYR A 677 7.49 -0.83 -19.49
N GLY A 678 6.40 -1.61 -19.49
CA GLY A 678 5.07 -1.17 -19.07
C GLY A 678 4.38 -0.22 -20.06
N PRO A 679 3.33 0.50 -19.63
CA PRO A 679 2.69 1.51 -20.48
C PRO A 679 3.68 2.62 -20.80
N SER A 680 3.72 3.02 -22.07
CA SER A 680 4.59 4.08 -22.57
C SER A 680 3.91 5.45 -22.55
N VAL A 681 4.66 6.52 -22.30
CA VAL A 681 4.15 7.90 -22.38
C VAL A 681 4.67 8.67 -23.61
N ASN A 682 5.69 8.12 -24.27
CA ASN A 682 6.41 8.73 -25.38
C ASN A 682 6.39 7.78 -26.59
N ASN A 683 5.28 7.77 -27.32
CA ASN A 683 5.10 6.95 -28.52
C ASN A 683 5.18 7.80 -29.77
N TRP A 684 6.37 7.84 -30.38
CA TRP A 684 6.64 8.73 -31.50
C TRP A 684 6.76 8.00 -32.83
N ILE A 685 6.27 8.65 -33.88
CA ILE A 685 6.56 8.34 -35.29
C ILE A 685 7.46 9.47 -35.80
N ALA A 686 8.51 9.14 -36.56
CA ALA A 686 9.49 10.09 -37.10
C ALA A 686 10.40 10.83 -36.10
N ARG A 687 10.36 10.48 -34.80
CA ARG A 687 11.15 11.10 -33.72
C ARG A 687 11.75 10.03 -32.81
N SER A 688 12.91 10.32 -32.19
CA SER A 688 13.53 9.46 -31.19
C SER A 688 13.34 9.96 -29.75
N GLN A 689 13.57 9.08 -28.78
CA GLN A 689 13.58 9.43 -27.35
C GLN A 689 14.67 10.43 -26.94
N TRP A 690 15.67 10.70 -27.80
CA TRP A 690 16.72 11.68 -27.55
C TRP A 690 16.42 13.09 -28.04
N GLY A 691 15.25 13.30 -28.67
CA GLY A 691 14.83 14.60 -29.17
C GLY A 691 15.90 15.23 -30.05
N ALA A 692 16.33 16.46 -29.73
CA ALA A 692 17.33 17.20 -30.50
C ALA A 692 18.74 16.57 -30.52
N GLY A 693 19.01 15.53 -29.72
CA GLY A 693 20.26 14.77 -29.77
C GLY A 693 20.38 13.84 -30.98
N ASP A 694 19.25 13.46 -31.56
CA ASP A 694 19.13 12.55 -32.71
C ASP A 694 18.43 13.23 -33.90
N GLY A 695 18.58 12.65 -35.08
CA GLY A 695 17.86 13.07 -36.27
C GLY A 695 16.38 12.68 -36.24
N TYR A 696 15.52 13.58 -36.69
CA TYR A 696 14.13 13.27 -37.04
C TYR A 696 14.09 12.61 -38.42
N PHE A 697 13.07 11.81 -38.68
CA PHE A 697 12.90 11.16 -39.99
C PHE A 697 12.50 12.15 -41.05
N ASN A 698 13.17 12.07 -42.20
CA ASN A 698 12.95 12.93 -43.35
C ASN A 698 12.66 12.06 -44.57
N GLY A 699 11.47 12.25 -45.14
CA GLY A 699 10.93 11.33 -46.11
C GLY A 699 9.42 11.20 -46.04
N MET A 700 8.91 10.08 -46.56
CA MET A 700 7.49 9.74 -46.51
C MET A 700 7.32 8.35 -45.92
N LEU A 701 6.25 8.18 -45.13
CA LEU A 701 5.81 6.90 -44.60
C LEU A 701 4.41 6.59 -45.14
N ASP A 702 4.19 5.32 -45.43
CA ASP A 702 2.93 4.80 -45.95
C ASP A 702 2.65 3.43 -45.32
N ASP A 703 1.37 3.10 -45.09
CA ASP A 703 0.90 1.78 -44.62
C ASP A 703 1.62 1.24 -43.36
N LEU A 704 1.82 2.08 -42.33
CA LEU A 704 2.47 1.67 -41.08
C LEU A 704 1.56 0.74 -40.27
N LYS A 705 2.02 -0.49 -40.03
CA LYS A 705 1.30 -1.56 -39.34
C LYS A 705 2.06 -2.07 -38.13
N ILE A 706 1.34 -2.35 -37.05
CA ILE A 706 1.87 -3.01 -35.85
C ILE A 706 1.01 -4.23 -35.55
N TYR A 707 1.64 -5.40 -35.41
CA TYR A 707 0.99 -6.63 -34.96
C TYR A 707 1.50 -7.00 -33.58
N ASN A 708 0.63 -7.52 -32.70
CA ASN A 708 1.00 -8.00 -31.36
C ASN A 708 1.58 -9.43 -31.35
N TYR A 709 2.00 -9.91 -32.51
CA TYR A 709 2.67 -11.19 -32.70
C TYR A 709 3.75 -11.05 -33.79
N ALA A 710 4.72 -11.95 -33.80
CA ALA A 710 5.68 -12.02 -34.89
C ALA A 710 5.06 -12.71 -36.11
N ARG A 711 4.90 -11.96 -37.20
CA ARG A 711 4.56 -12.53 -38.51
C ARG A 711 5.71 -13.39 -39.02
N THR A 712 5.36 -14.45 -39.71
CA THR A 712 6.31 -15.35 -40.37
C THR A 712 6.97 -14.68 -41.58
N THR A 713 8.14 -15.19 -42.00
CA THR A 713 8.83 -14.74 -43.22
C THR A 713 7.90 -14.80 -44.44
N GLU A 714 7.11 -15.86 -44.57
CA GLU A 714 6.15 -16.03 -45.66
C GLU A 714 5.03 -14.99 -45.62
N GLN A 715 4.53 -14.66 -44.43
CA GLN A 715 3.51 -13.63 -44.26
C GLN A 715 4.03 -12.23 -44.59
N ILE A 716 5.28 -11.91 -44.27
CA ILE A 716 5.92 -10.63 -44.62
C ILE A 716 6.19 -10.55 -46.13
N ALA A 717 6.68 -11.64 -46.72
CA ALA A 717 6.84 -11.80 -48.15
C ALA A 717 5.51 -11.56 -48.90
N GLN A 718 4.41 -12.13 -48.39
CA GLN A 718 3.08 -11.94 -48.97
C GLN A 718 2.59 -10.49 -48.90
N ASP A 719 2.86 -9.77 -47.81
CA ASP A 719 2.50 -8.36 -47.68
C ASP A 719 3.21 -7.50 -48.76
N TYR A 720 4.50 -7.75 -49.00
CA TYR A 720 5.28 -7.08 -50.06
C TYR A 720 4.82 -7.47 -51.47
N LEU A 721 4.73 -8.78 -51.74
CA LEU A 721 4.38 -9.32 -53.06
C LEU A 721 2.94 -9.01 -53.47
N GLY A 722 2.04 -8.80 -52.50
CA GLY A 722 0.68 -8.33 -52.76
C GLY A 722 0.63 -6.98 -53.48
N ILE A 723 1.69 -6.16 -53.34
CA ILE A 723 1.81 -4.83 -53.94
C ILE A 723 2.75 -4.85 -55.15
N GLN A 724 3.98 -5.34 -54.98
CA GLN A 724 5.01 -5.29 -56.04
C GLN A 724 4.93 -6.47 -57.03
N GLY A 725 4.25 -7.56 -56.67
CA GLY A 725 4.27 -8.80 -57.43
C GLY A 725 5.66 -9.45 -57.49
N GLY A 726 5.80 -10.47 -58.34
CA GLY A 726 7.08 -11.18 -58.52
C GLY A 726 7.31 -12.29 -57.51
N TRP A 727 8.52 -12.37 -56.96
CA TRP A 727 8.96 -13.39 -56.00
C TRP A 727 9.97 -12.77 -55.03
N VAL A 728 10.11 -13.38 -53.85
CA VAL A 728 11.12 -13.02 -52.84
C VAL A 728 11.79 -14.27 -52.31
N CYS A 729 13.02 -14.11 -51.85
CA CYS A 729 13.77 -15.19 -51.22
C CYS A 729 13.35 -15.46 -49.79
N ASN A 730 13.02 -16.72 -49.53
CA ASN A 730 12.93 -17.21 -48.17
C ASN A 730 14.30 -17.67 -47.68
N TYR A 731 15.13 -16.73 -47.23
CA TYR A 731 16.46 -17.01 -46.66
C TYR A 731 16.44 -17.81 -45.35
N GLU A 732 15.29 -17.99 -44.69
CA GLU A 732 15.19 -18.86 -43.51
C GLU A 732 15.15 -20.34 -43.87
N LEU A 733 14.47 -20.68 -44.96
CA LEU A 733 14.36 -22.05 -45.49
C LEU A 733 15.32 -22.30 -46.65
N TYR A 734 16.23 -21.36 -46.91
CA TYR A 734 17.12 -21.38 -48.07
C TYR A 734 18.17 -22.48 -47.95
N ASP A 735 17.79 -23.63 -48.50
CA ASP A 735 18.67 -24.71 -48.92
C ASP A 735 18.20 -25.11 -50.32
N LEU A 736 18.41 -24.23 -51.31
CA LEU A 736 18.24 -24.58 -52.72
C LEU A 736 19.53 -25.26 -53.17
N PRO A 737 19.61 -26.61 -53.21
CA PRO A 737 20.75 -27.25 -53.84
C PRO A 737 20.80 -26.78 -55.30
N TYR A 738 22.02 -26.42 -55.73
CA TYR A 738 22.35 -26.02 -57.10
C TYR A 738 22.04 -24.58 -57.52
N ASP A 739 21.73 -23.70 -56.57
CA ASP A 739 21.86 -22.25 -56.77
C ASP A 739 23.29 -21.84 -56.43
N PHE A 740 24.12 -21.66 -57.47
CA PHE A 740 25.56 -21.46 -57.30
C PHE A 740 25.93 -19.98 -57.25
N ASN A 741 25.11 -19.12 -57.85
CA ASN A 741 25.35 -17.69 -57.89
C ASN A 741 24.66 -16.94 -56.72
N GLY A 742 23.86 -17.64 -55.91
CA GLY A 742 23.16 -17.09 -54.76
C GLY A 742 22.04 -16.12 -55.15
N ASP A 743 21.49 -16.24 -56.36
CA ASP A 743 20.43 -15.38 -56.86
C ASP A 743 19.02 -15.87 -56.52
N CYS A 744 18.94 -16.97 -55.78
CA CYS A 744 17.71 -17.55 -55.25
C CYS A 744 16.78 -18.11 -56.33
N THR A 745 17.35 -18.40 -57.50
CA THR A 745 16.74 -19.14 -58.58
C THR A 745 17.71 -20.22 -59.08
N VAL A 746 17.20 -21.39 -59.48
CA VAL A 746 18.03 -22.36 -60.20
C VAL A 746 17.83 -22.12 -61.70
N SER A 747 18.79 -21.42 -62.31
CA SER A 747 18.69 -20.90 -63.66
C SER A 747 19.78 -21.43 -64.60
N LEU A 748 19.81 -20.93 -65.85
CA LEU A 748 20.90 -21.23 -66.78
C LEU A 748 22.23 -20.62 -66.33
N ALA A 749 22.21 -19.55 -65.54
CA ALA A 749 23.42 -18.95 -64.99
C ALA A 749 24.10 -19.90 -64.00
N ASP A 750 23.33 -20.53 -63.13
CA ASP A 750 23.81 -21.57 -62.21
C ASP A 750 24.37 -22.76 -62.96
N PHE A 751 23.66 -23.21 -64.00
CA PHE A 751 24.16 -24.28 -64.85
C PHE A 751 25.46 -23.90 -65.58
N ALA A 752 25.60 -22.64 -66.00
CA ALA A 752 26.82 -22.15 -66.62
C ALA A 752 27.99 -22.10 -65.63
N GLU A 753 27.74 -21.76 -64.36
CA GLU A 753 28.75 -21.76 -63.29
C GLU A 753 29.19 -23.19 -62.93
N ILE A 754 28.25 -24.13 -62.86
CA ILE A 754 28.56 -25.58 -62.75
C ILE A 754 29.42 -26.01 -63.93
N ALA A 755 29.03 -25.65 -65.17
CA ALA A 755 29.76 -26.03 -66.37
C ALA A 755 31.17 -25.42 -66.41
N ALA A 756 31.32 -24.16 -66.00
CA ALA A 756 32.62 -23.49 -65.90
C ALA A 756 33.52 -24.17 -64.86
N THR A 757 32.97 -24.46 -63.66
CA THR A 757 33.69 -25.16 -62.59
C THR A 757 34.08 -26.57 -63.01
N TRP A 758 33.21 -27.27 -63.74
CA TRP A 758 33.51 -28.57 -64.33
C TRP A 758 34.65 -28.51 -65.36
N LEU A 759 34.63 -27.49 -66.24
CA LEU A 759 35.66 -27.29 -67.25
C LEU A 759 37.02 -26.88 -66.66
N ASP A 760 37.03 -26.11 -65.57
CA ASP A 760 38.26 -25.60 -64.95
C ASP A 760 38.84 -26.53 -63.88
N SER A 761 37.99 -27.10 -63.01
CA SER A 761 38.43 -27.78 -61.79
C SER A 761 38.39 -29.32 -61.85
N TYR A 762 37.63 -29.90 -62.78
CA TYR A 762 37.42 -31.36 -62.85
C TYR A 762 37.99 -32.02 -64.12
N ARG A 763 38.72 -31.27 -64.95
CA ARG A 763 39.52 -31.83 -66.06
C ARG A 763 40.85 -32.37 -65.52
N ILE A 764 40.98 -33.71 -65.45
CA ILE A 764 42.21 -34.37 -64.97
C ILE A 764 43.33 -34.42 -66.04
N TYR A 765 43.08 -34.15 -67.34
CA TYR A 765 44.14 -34.01 -68.37
C TYR A 765 43.75 -33.09 -69.55
N PRO A 766 44.74 -32.50 -70.28
CA PRO A 766 44.60 -31.26 -71.05
C PRO A 766 44.32 -31.45 -72.55
N ASP A 767 43.71 -30.41 -73.12
CA ASP A 767 43.48 -30.06 -74.54
C ASP A 767 42.90 -31.12 -75.49
#